data_AF-A0A841T189-F1
#
_entry.id   AF-A0A841T189-F1
#
_cell.length_a   1.000
_cell.length_b   1.000
_cell.length_c   1.000
_cell.angle_alpha   90.00
_cell.angle_beta   90.00
_cell.angle_gamma   90.00
#
_symmetry.space_group_name_H-M   'P 1'
#
loop_
_entity.id
_entity.type
_entity.pdbx_description
1 polymer ?
#
loop_
_entity_poly.entity_id
_entity_poly.type
_entity_poly.pdbx_seq_one_letter_code
_entity_poly.pdbx_strand_id
1 'polypeptide(L)'
;MLFKTIMSSIRSSPILFALIAAGGLFDLLFSYLSAISYKYLIDKALLPKDASVLAILVGSLLLIGVLNVSFGIAGDYARARLGSKLLFDYRMKLFRHMQPQSQRFYERFRLGDLLARYREDIPNIQLAAIQTMSSGLTLSLSVAAGLAILFGTEWRLTLVAIAGSALLFLPYRLLKARSLKLSGAYYEQLQNFNHAINENVAGYKVVRGFNLRLAMQEKVEANLRSMLSIGVRRSFVDSNLNRLPLLAVSALSAIVLGYGSYLTFNEHLTIGTFIAYNSIFITVGQSLFGLTSLLPSILNSRTSFNRLQEVFDWKPDVAEGGTLELPPIRRALELRGVSYEYVPGQLVLKGIDLVIPASGYTCIVGASGSGKSTLLQLLLRFEEPSGGAVLYDGVDVRDTVYDSLLGQVGMVLQDSVLFNGTIRDNIRMGKPDASEREIEEAAQAAGIHDAIARFEGGYDTVVHSQGDSLSGGQRQRIALARALVRKPRVLFLDEATSALDPETEQAVSETLLSVARSRAVVSVTHRLSHAALSDRIIVLERGEVAETGSHESLLERNGPYRRMWDKQQGFIFSKGGGNARVEASRLARLPFFGGLPESALREISGLFATERFEAGERIMEQGDEGDKFYILARGKVEVAVAHPETGESKTVAVLEDGDHFGEIALLRHVPRTASIAALAPCVCLTLSGEQFHPLLRRYPAIRESLEATLQQRQSMSRSAAP
;
A
#
# COMPACT_ATOMS: atom_id res chain seq x y z
N MET A 1 6.71 3.49 27.91
CA MET A 1 6.36 2.43 26.94
C MET A 1 7.58 1.77 26.30
N LEU A 2 8.59 2.50 25.82
CA LEU A 2 9.92 1.93 25.51
C LEU A 2 10.44 1.05 26.67
N PHE A 3 10.19 1.50 27.91
CA PHE A 3 10.41 0.72 29.13
C PHE A 3 9.68 -0.63 29.17
N LYS A 4 8.44 -0.75 28.67
CA LYS A 4 7.72 -2.03 28.60
C LYS A 4 8.37 -2.97 27.59
N THR A 5 8.78 -2.47 26.42
CA THR A 5 9.53 -3.24 25.42
C THR A 5 10.87 -3.73 25.99
N ILE A 6 11.60 -2.85 26.67
CA ILE A 6 12.85 -3.19 27.37
C ILE A 6 12.57 -4.26 28.44
N MET A 7 11.56 -4.07 29.28
CA MET A 7 11.23 -5.00 30.36
C MET A 7 10.80 -6.38 29.84
N SER A 8 10.02 -6.41 28.76
CA SER A 8 9.64 -7.65 28.06
C SER A 8 10.87 -8.37 27.51
N SER A 9 11.81 -7.61 26.94
CA SER A 9 13.05 -8.15 26.38
C SER A 9 13.95 -8.75 27.46
N ILE A 10 14.11 -8.05 28.59
CA ILE A 10 14.85 -8.51 29.77
C ILE A 10 14.27 -9.82 30.29
N ARG A 11 12.94 -9.90 30.43
CA ARG A 11 12.25 -11.13 30.88
C ARG A 11 12.44 -12.30 29.90
N SER A 12 12.49 -12.01 28.60
CA SER A 12 12.60 -13.06 27.57
C SER A 12 14.00 -13.67 27.45
N SER A 13 15.04 -13.01 27.97
CA SER A 13 16.44 -13.43 27.79
C SER A 13 17.36 -12.88 28.90
N PRO A 14 17.24 -13.36 30.14
CA PRO A 14 17.97 -12.83 31.29
C PRO A 14 19.50 -13.00 31.18
N ILE A 15 19.96 -14.09 30.56
CA ILE A 15 21.39 -14.37 30.36
C ILE A 15 22.03 -13.32 29.43
N LEU A 16 21.35 -12.97 28.33
CA LEU A 16 21.86 -11.95 27.40
C LEU A 16 21.95 -10.59 28.09
N PHE A 17 20.94 -10.24 28.89
CA PHE A 17 20.99 -9.01 29.69
C PHE A 17 22.14 -9.02 30.70
N ALA A 18 22.35 -10.13 31.39
CA ALA A 18 23.46 -10.27 32.34
C ALA A 18 24.83 -10.08 31.67
N LEU A 19 25.02 -10.62 30.46
CA LEU A 19 26.25 -10.39 29.68
C LEU A 19 26.44 -8.93 29.28
N ILE A 20 25.37 -8.24 28.89
CA ILE A 20 25.42 -6.81 28.55
C ILE A 20 25.77 -5.98 29.79
N ALA A 21 25.12 -6.28 30.93
CA ALA A 21 25.38 -5.60 32.20
C ALA A 21 26.81 -5.87 32.71
N ALA A 22 27.29 -7.12 32.58
CA ALA A 22 28.67 -7.47 32.92
C ALA A 22 29.67 -6.71 32.03
N GLY A 23 29.47 -6.69 30.71
CA GLY A 23 30.31 -5.91 29.79
C GLY A 23 30.37 -4.43 30.17
N GLY A 24 29.22 -3.80 30.43
CA GLY A 24 29.17 -2.40 30.87
C GLY A 24 29.84 -2.16 32.23
N LEU A 25 29.69 -3.09 33.18
CA LEU A 25 30.32 -2.99 34.50
C LEU A 25 31.85 -3.11 34.40
N PHE A 26 32.37 -4.05 33.62
CA PHE A 26 33.81 -4.21 33.42
C PHE A 26 34.42 -3.03 32.67
N ASP A 27 33.70 -2.43 31.73
CA ASP A 27 34.14 -1.22 31.02
C ASP A 27 34.23 -0.03 31.97
N LEU A 28 33.24 0.12 32.86
CA LEU A 28 33.27 1.12 33.93
C LEU A 28 34.45 0.87 34.88
N LEU A 29 34.59 -0.36 35.39
CA LEU A 29 35.68 -0.73 36.29
C LEU A 29 37.04 -0.45 35.67
N PHE A 30 37.27 -0.86 34.42
CA PHE A 30 38.51 -0.61 33.72
C PHE A 30 38.79 0.89 33.57
N SER A 31 37.80 1.68 33.15
CA SER A 31 37.94 3.13 32.96
C SER A 31 38.36 3.85 34.25
N TYR A 32 37.68 3.56 35.37
CA TYR A 32 37.98 4.22 36.65
C TYR A 32 39.23 3.65 37.34
N LEU A 33 39.45 2.33 37.32
CA LEU A 33 40.67 1.74 37.90
C LEU A 33 41.92 2.16 37.14
N SER A 34 41.85 2.23 35.80
CA SER A 34 42.93 2.78 34.98
C SER A 34 43.21 4.24 35.35
N ALA A 35 42.19 5.07 35.49
CA ALA A 35 42.37 6.47 35.88
C ALA A 35 42.96 6.62 37.29
N ILE A 36 42.49 5.83 38.28
CA ILE A 36 43.01 5.81 39.64
C ILE A 36 44.45 5.26 39.68
N SER A 37 44.79 4.32 38.78
CA SER A 37 46.12 3.74 38.74
C SER A 37 47.22 4.77 38.50
N TYR A 38 46.94 5.88 37.80
CA TYR A 38 47.91 6.97 37.61
C TYR A 38 48.41 7.54 38.94
N LYS A 39 47.54 7.62 39.95
CA LYS A 39 47.93 8.05 41.31
C LYS A 39 48.99 7.14 41.88
N TYR A 40 48.71 5.83 41.91
CA TYR A 40 49.64 4.85 42.48
C TYR A 40 50.89 4.67 41.63
N LEU A 41 50.77 4.74 40.30
CA LEU A 41 51.88 4.62 39.37
C LEU A 41 52.88 5.75 39.56
N ILE A 42 52.41 6.99 39.69
CA ILE A 42 53.27 8.15 39.84
C ILE A 42 53.81 8.24 41.27
N ASP A 43 52.92 8.20 42.26
CA ASP A 43 53.29 8.49 43.66
C ASP A 43 54.03 7.32 44.33
N LYS A 44 53.76 6.06 43.94
CA LYS A 44 54.35 4.87 44.59
C LYS A 44 55.33 4.07 43.75
N ALA A 45 55.32 4.18 42.42
CA ALA A 45 56.24 3.44 41.56
C ALA A 45 57.30 4.33 40.88
N LEU A 46 56.87 5.38 40.16
CA LEU A 46 57.77 6.21 39.36
C LEU A 46 58.63 7.16 40.20
N LEU A 47 58.03 7.92 41.12
CA LEU A 47 58.79 8.83 41.99
C LEU A 47 59.76 8.09 42.93
N PRO A 48 59.36 6.97 43.59
CA PRO A 48 60.27 6.17 44.42
C PRO A 48 61.20 5.24 43.62
N LYS A 49 60.98 5.09 42.31
CA LYS A 49 61.68 4.14 41.42
C LYS A 49 61.56 2.66 41.84
N ASP A 50 60.40 2.25 42.35
CA ASP A 50 60.13 0.87 42.76
C ASP A 50 59.64 0.01 41.58
N ALA A 51 60.51 -0.86 41.08
CA ALA A 51 60.22 -1.75 39.96
C ALA A 51 59.18 -2.84 40.29
N SER A 52 59.06 -3.25 41.56
CA SER A 52 58.13 -4.31 41.97
C SER A 52 56.69 -3.80 41.96
N VAL A 53 56.47 -2.60 42.54
CA VAL A 53 55.17 -1.93 42.53
C VAL A 53 54.76 -1.58 41.11
N LEU A 54 55.70 -1.15 40.27
CA LEU A 54 55.46 -0.91 38.84
C LEU A 54 54.96 -2.17 38.12
N ALA A 55 55.66 -3.30 38.29
CA ALA A 55 55.30 -4.55 37.64
C ALA A 55 53.91 -5.06 38.08
N ILE A 56 53.57 -4.95 39.37
CA ILE A 56 52.26 -5.34 39.90
C ILE A 56 51.16 -4.45 39.32
N LEU A 57 51.35 -3.12 39.30
CA LEU A 57 50.35 -2.18 38.77
C LEU A 57 50.12 -2.40 37.27
N VAL A 58 51.19 -2.49 36.48
CA VAL A 58 51.08 -2.74 35.03
C VAL A 58 50.46 -4.11 34.75
N GLY A 59 50.87 -5.16 35.47
CA GLY A 59 50.30 -6.50 35.35
C GLY A 59 48.81 -6.53 35.70
N SER A 60 48.40 -5.82 36.76
CA SER A 60 46.99 -5.71 37.14
C SER A 60 46.15 -4.96 36.10
N LEU A 61 46.68 -3.88 35.52
CA LEU A 61 46.02 -3.13 34.45
C LEU A 61 45.85 -3.96 33.17
N LEU A 62 46.88 -4.74 32.79
CA LEU A 62 46.79 -5.65 31.67
C LEU A 62 45.73 -6.73 31.90
N LEU A 63 45.69 -7.33 33.09
CA LEU A 63 44.69 -8.33 33.44
C LEU A 63 43.26 -7.75 33.38
N ILE A 64 43.03 -6.59 33.99
CA ILE A 64 41.71 -5.92 33.96
C ILE A 64 41.36 -5.53 32.52
N GLY A 65 42.33 -5.10 31.70
CA GLY A 65 42.14 -4.81 30.28
C GLY A 65 41.70 -6.03 29.47
N VAL A 66 42.34 -7.19 29.66
CA VAL A 66 41.94 -8.45 29.01
C VAL A 66 40.53 -8.87 29.43
N LEU A 67 40.21 -8.75 30.72
CA LEU A 67 38.86 -9.03 31.22
C LEU A 67 37.83 -8.07 30.61
N ASN A 68 38.13 -6.77 30.56
CA ASN A 68 37.25 -5.78 29.94
C ASN A 68 36.94 -6.12 28.48
N VAL A 69 37.97 -6.39 27.68
CA VAL A 69 37.77 -6.78 26.27
C VAL A 69 36.96 -8.07 26.15
N SER A 70 37.25 -9.08 26.98
CA SER A 70 36.54 -10.36 26.95
C SER A 70 35.04 -10.22 27.28
N PHE A 71 34.72 -9.51 28.37
CA PHE A 71 33.33 -9.23 28.73
C PHE A 71 32.65 -8.25 27.76
N GLY A 72 33.41 -7.31 27.19
CA GLY A 72 32.96 -6.41 26.14
C GLY A 72 32.50 -7.16 24.89
N ILE A 73 33.31 -8.09 24.39
CA ILE A 73 32.96 -8.96 23.25
C ILE A 73 31.72 -9.81 23.56
N ALA A 74 31.64 -10.39 24.76
CA ALA A 74 30.46 -11.15 25.17
C ALA A 74 29.20 -10.26 25.23
N GLY A 75 29.34 -9.03 25.74
CA GLY A 75 28.29 -8.01 25.76
C GLY A 75 27.88 -7.56 24.36
N ASP A 76 28.82 -7.39 23.44
CA ASP A 76 28.57 -7.08 22.02
C ASP A 76 27.78 -8.18 21.32
N TYR A 77 28.18 -9.44 21.51
CA TYR A 77 27.44 -10.58 20.99
C TYR A 77 26.00 -10.61 21.54
N ALA A 78 25.84 -10.40 22.85
CA ALA A 78 24.53 -10.37 23.48
C ALA A 78 23.65 -9.22 22.95
N ARG A 79 24.23 -8.02 22.74
CA ARG A 79 23.55 -6.87 22.12
C ARG A 79 23.11 -7.19 20.70
N ALA A 80 24.00 -7.75 19.88
CA ALA A 80 23.70 -8.12 18.50
C ALA A 80 22.56 -9.15 18.44
N ARG A 81 22.65 -10.22 19.25
CA ARG A 81 21.63 -11.28 19.29
C ARG A 81 20.27 -10.75 19.74
N LEU A 82 20.22 -9.94 20.80
CA LEU A 82 18.97 -9.37 21.29
C LEU A 82 18.38 -8.35 20.30
N GLY A 83 19.23 -7.52 19.69
CA GLY A 83 18.83 -6.57 18.67
C GLY A 83 18.19 -7.25 17.46
N SER A 84 18.83 -8.29 16.92
CA SER A 84 18.29 -9.07 15.81
C SER A 84 16.98 -9.78 16.16
N LYS A 85 16.85 -10.32 17.38
CA LYS A 85 15.61 -10.95 17.86
C LYS A 85 14.46 -9.94 17.92
N LEU A 86 14.70 -8.77 18.51
CA LEU A 86 13.71 -7.68 18.56
C LEU A 86 13.25 -7.26 17.17
N LEU A 87 14.17 -7.13 16.23
CA LEU A 87 13.85 -6.79 14.85
C LEU A 87 12.98 -7.88 14.20
N PHE A 88 13.32 -9.15 14.38
CA PHE A 88 12.53 -10.28 13.88
C PHE A 88 11.11 -10.29 14.48
N ASP A 89 10.99 -10.17 15.80
CA ASP A 89 9.72 -10.24 16.51
C ASP A 89 8.76 -9.12 16.07
N TYR A 90 9.23 -7.88 15.96
CA TYR A 90 8.41 -6.75 15.52
C TYR A 90 8.03 -6.84 14.04
N ARG A 91 8.95 -7.29 13.17
CA ARG A 91 8.66 -7.50 11.75
C ARG A 91 7.63 -8.60 11.55
N MET A 92 7.78 -9.72 12.25
CA MET A 92 6.83 -10.82 12.19
C MET A 92 5.48 -10.42 12.80
N LYS A 93 5.48 -9.64 13.88
CA LYS A 93 4.25 -9.10 14.48
C LYS A 93 3.51 -8.20 13.50
N LEU A 94 4.20 -7.28 12.84
CA LEU A 94 3.59 -6.42 11.80
C LEU A 94 3.08 -7.26 10.63
N PHE A 95 3.87 -8.22 10.16
CA PHE A 95 3.48 -9.10 9.06
C PHE A 95 2.20 -9.88 9.37
N ARG A 96 2.13 -10.51 10.55
CA ARG A 96 0.94 -11.23 11.03
C ARG A 96 -0.25 -10.31 11.21
N HIS A 97 -0.03 -9.11 11.73
CA HIS A 97 -1.10 -8.14 11.94
C HIS A 97 -1.70 -7.62 10.63
N MET A 98 -0.95 -7.63 9.53
CA MET A 98 -1.44 -7.25 8.20
C MET A 98 -2.31 -8.33 7.53
N GLN A 99 -2.11 -9.62 7.86
CA GLN A 99 -2.80 -10.71 7.14
C GLN A 99 -4.34 -10.67 7.23
N PRO A 100 -4.96 -10.44 8.42
CA PRO A 100 -6.42 -10.43 8.52
C PRO A 100 -7.05 -9.08 8.18
N GLN A 101 -6.28 -8.11 7.68
CA GLN A 101 -6.77 -6.75 7.46
C GLN A 101 -7.56 -6.63 6.15
N SER A 102 -8.58 -5.78 6.15
CA SER A 102 -9.45 -5.50 5.02
C SER A 102 -8.81 -4.51 4.02
N GLN A 103 -9.51 -4.25 2.92
CA GLN A 103 -9.13 -3.24 1.94
C GLN A 103 -9.00 -1.83 2.57
N ARG A 104 -9.85 -1.46 3.52
CA ARG A 104 -9.83 -0.14 4.18
C ARG A 104 -8.51 0.13 4.89
N PHE A 105 -7.93 -0.90 5.50
CA PHE A 105 -6.61 -0.82 6.11
C PHE A 105 -5.53 -0.46 5.08
N TYR A 106 -5.54 -1.10 3.90
CA TYR A 106 -4.56 -0.86 2.84
C TYR A 106 -4.78 0.47 2.10
N GLU A 107 -6.00 1.00 2.09
CA GLU A 107 -6.30 2.36 1.62
C GLU A 107 -5.79 3.42 2.60
N ARG A 108 -5.92 3.19 3.91
CA ARG A 108 -5.41 4.07 4.98
C ARG A 108 -3.89 4.02 5.09
N PHE A 109 -3.30 2.83 5.10
CA PHE A 109 -1.86 2.59 5.24
C PHE A 109 -1.33 2.04 3.92
N ARG A 110 -0.92 2.95 3.03
CA ARG A 110 -0.43 2.57 1.70
C ARG A 110 0.83 1.72 1.81
N LEU A 111 1.15 0.96 0.77
CA LEU A 111 2.35 0.12 0.72
C LEU A 111 3.64 0.89 1.09
N GLY A 112 3.77 2.13 0.63
CA GLY A 112 4.91 3.00 0.96
C GLY A 112 5.04 3.26 2.46
N ASP A 113 3.91 3.48 3.15
CA ASP A 113 3.88 3.72 4.59
C ASP A 113 4.28 2.48 5.37
N LEU A 114 3.72 1.33 5.00
CA LEU A 114 4.04 0.04 5.62
C LEU A 114 5.52 -0.30 5.43
N LEU A 115 6.08 -0.10 4.23
CA LEU A 115 7.50 -0.29 3.98
C LEU A 115 8.39 0.66 4.78
N ALA A 116 7.94 1.90 5.02
CA ALA A 116 8.63 2.81 5.93
C ALA A 116 8.62 2.30 7.37
N ARG A 117 7.53 1.65 7.83
CA ARG A 117 7.51 0.99 9.15
C ARG A 117 8.58 -0.10 9.27
N TYR A 118 8.75 -0.92 8.24
CA TYR A 118 9.76 -1.99 8.21
C TYR A 118 11.21 -1.49 8.12
N ARG A 119 11.46 -0.44 7.33
CA ARG A 119 12.81 0.05 7.02
C ARG A 119 13.32 1.12 7.98
N GLU A 120 12.43 1.93 8.55
CA GLU A 120 12.81 3.06 9.39
C GLU A 120 12.33 2.89 10.84
N ASP A 121 11.03 2.67 11.05
CA ASP A 121 10.47 2.74 12.40
C ASP A 121 10.90 1.57 13.29
N ILE A 122 10.77 0.34 12.82
CA ILE A 122 11.16 -0.84 13.61
C ILE A 122 12.66 -0.79 13.96
N PRO A 123 13.60 -0.50 13.03
CA PRO A 123 15.01 -0.30 13.37
C PRO A 123 15.26 0.84 14.37
N ASN A 124 14.57 1.97 14.27
CA ASN A 124 14.71 3.08 15.23
C ASN A 124 14.28 2.68 16.64
N ILE A 125 13.20 1.92 16.77
CA ILE A 125 12.71 1.38 18.06
C ILE A 125 13.72 0.38 18.63
N GLN A 126 14.24 -0.53 17.79
CA GLN A 126 15.27 -1.49 18.17
C GLN A 126 16.53 -0.76 18.67
N LEU A 127 17.04 0.21 17.91
CA LEU A 127 18.26 0.95 18.25
C LEU A 127 18.12 1.66 19.59
N ALA A 128 17.03 2.40 19.80
CA ALA A 128 16.80 3.10 21.05
C ALA A 128 16.63 2.14 22.24
N ALA A 129 15.96 1.00 22.06
CA ALA A 129 15.81 0.00 23.10
C ALA A 129 17.18 -0.59 23.52
N ILE A 130 18.01 -0.99 22.56
CA ILE A 130 19.34 -1.54 22.82
C ILE A 130 20.26 -0.49 23.45
N GLN A 131 20.32 0.72 22.89
CA GLN A 131 21.15 1.80 23.41
C GLN A 131 20.76 2.23 24.84
N THR A 132 19.46 2.34 25.11
CA THR A 132 18.97 2.70 26.45
C THR A 132 19.34 1.61 27.47
N MET A 133 19.19 0.35 27.09
CA MET A 133 19.46 -0.79 27.96
C MET A 133 20.94 -1.00 28.23
N SER A 134 21.81 -0.87 27.21
CA SER A 134 23.25 -1.11 27.36
C SER A 134 24.02 0.13 27.80
N SER A 135 23.86 1.22 27.05
CA SER A 135 24.70 2.41 27.19
C SER A 135 24.08 3.40 28.17
N GLY A 136 22.76 3.57 28.16
CA GLY A 136 22.08 4.49 29.08
C GLY A 136 22.40 4.21 30.54
N LEU A 137 22.20 2.97 30.99
CA LEU A 137 22.48 2.57 32.37
C LEU A 137 23.96 2.71 32.73
N THR A 138 24.86 2.19 31.89
CA THR A 138 26.30 2.21 32.12
C THR A 138 26.85 3.65 32.18
N LEU A 139 26.42 4.52 31.26
CA LEU A 139 26.84 5.91 31.22
C LEU A 139 26.29 6.71 32.41
N SER A 140 25.04 6.48 32.82
CA SER A 140 24.48 7.10 34.02
C SER A 140 25.21 6.67 35.29
N LEU A 141 25.52 5.37 35.41
CA LEU A 141 26.31 4.85 36.53
C LEU A 141 27.73 5.40 36.53
N SER A 142 28.36 5.51 35.35
CA SER A 142 29.67 6.13 35.18
C SER A 142 29.66 7.57 35.68
N VAL A 143 28.73 8.41 35.24
CA VAL A 143 28.63 9.80 35.70
C VAL A 143 28.46 9.87 37.22
N ALA A 144 27.58 9.05 37.81
CA ALA A 144 27.36 9.04 39.25
C ALA A 144 28.59 8.59 40.04
N ALA A 145 29.21 7.47 39.65
CA ALA A 145 30.41 6.94 40.29
C ALA A 145 31.60 7.88 40.14
N GLY A 146 31.81 8.43 38.95
CA GLY A 146 32.90 9.35 38.67
C GLY A 146 32.76 10.68 39.43
N LEU A 147 31.57 11.26 39.51
CA LEU A 147 31.33 12.43 40.36
C LEU A 147 31.61 12.12 41.83
N ALA A 148 31.16 10.97 42.35
CA ALA A 148 31.45 10.57 43.72
C ALA A 148 32.96 10.45 43.98
N ILE A 149 33.72 9.86 43.05
CA ILE A 149 35.19 9.74 43.15
C ILE A 149 35.86 11.12 43.07
N LEU A 150 35.42 12.01 42.18
CA LEU A 150 35.96 13.38 42.05
C LEU A 150 35.74 14.19 43.34
N PHE A 151 34.52 14.16 43.89
CA PHE A 151 34.21 14.81 45.16
C PHE A 151 35.03 14.25 46.33
N GLY A 152 35.23 12.92 46.37
CA GLY A 152 36.07 12.28 47.37
C GLY A 152 37.57 12.55 47.21
N THR A 153 38.00 12.92 46.00
CA THR A 153 39.41 13.23 45.71
C THR A 153 39.74 14.70 46.04
N GLU A 154 38.99 15.65 45.49
CA GLU A 154 39.16 17.08 45.78
C GLU A 154 37.87 17.85 45.46
N TRP A 155 37.08 18.13 46.51
CA TRP A 155 35.75 18.75 46.36
C TRP A 155 35.82 20.19 45.84
N ARG A 156 36.88 20.96 46.15
CA ARG A 156 37.03 22.36 45.70
C ARG A 156 37.18 22.43 44.18
N LEU A 157 38.06 21.59 43.63
CA LEU A 157 38.28 21.48 42.19
C LEU A 157 37.02 20.94 41.47
N THR A 158 36.27 20.04 42.12
CA THR A 158 35.01 19.49 41.60
C THR A 158 33.91 20.55 41.50
N LEU A 159 33.78 21.43 42.49
CA LEU A 159 32.82 22.55 42.42
C LEU A 159 33.15 23.53 41.29
N VAL A 160 34.43 23.84 41.08
CA VAL A 160 34.87 24.68 39.95
C VAL A 160 34.54 23.99 38.62
N ALA A 161 34.77 22.68 38.53
CA ALA A 161 34.44 21.90 37.33
C ALA A 161 32.93 21.90 37.04
N ILE A 162 32.08 21.73 38.06
CA ILE A 162 30.61 21.77 37.91
C ILE A 162 30.13 23.18 37.52
N ALA A 163 30.61 24.21 38.21
CA ALA A 163 30.27 25.60 37.91
C ALA A 163 30.69 25.98 36.48
N GLY A 164 31.90 25.59 36.08
CA GLY A 164 32.40 25.80 34.73
C GLY A 164 31.67 24.96 33.68
N SER A 165 31.13 23.79 34.03
CA SER A 165 30.30 22.97 33.13
C SER A 165 28.99 23.66 32.74
N ALA A 166 28.47 24.58 33.57
CA ALA A 166 27.28 25.37 33.21
C ALA A 166 27.50 26.25 31.97
N LEU A 167 28.75 26.67 31.71
CA LEU A 167 29.12 27.44 30.52
C LEU A 167 28.95 26.63 29.22
N LEU A 168 29.00 25.29 29.29
CA LEU A 168 28.82 24.41 28.13
C LEU A 168 27.40 24.52 27.53
N PHE A 169 26.40 24.89 28.33
CA PHE A 169 25.02 25.02 27.86
C PHE A 169 24.72 26.35 27.18
N LEU A 170 25.57 27.36 27.38
CA LEU A 170 25.34 28.71 26.86
C LEU A 170 25.30 28.74 25.32
N PRO A 171 26.27 28.15 24.59
CA PRO A 171 26.22 28.11 23.13
C PRO A 171 25.00 27.37 22.57
N TYR A 172 24.61 26.25 23.21
CA TYR A 172 23.45 25.47 22.81
C TYR A 172 22.17 26.31 22.96
N ARG A 173 21.99 27.04 24.08
CA ARG A 173 20.84 27.92 24.29
C ARG A 173 20.74 29.04 23.26
N LEU A 174 21.86 29.65 22.88
CA LEU A 174 21.90 30.76 21.92
C LEU A 174 21.57 30.33 20.49
N LEU A 175 22.03 29.14 20.07
CA LEU A 175 21.91 28.70 18.67
C LEU A 175 20.74 27.76 18.39
N LYS A 176 20.17 27.10 19.41
CA LYS A 176 19.10 26.08 19.24
C LYS A 176 17.92 26.58 18.42
N ALA A 177 17.36 27.74 18.75
CA ALA A 177 16.17 28.27 18.07
C ALA A 177 16.44 28.52 16.58
N ARG A 178 17.63 29.04 16.26
CA ARG A 178 18.06 29.31 14.88
C ARG A 178 18.30 28.02 14.10
N SER A 179 18.93 27.02 14.72
CA SER A 179 19.15 25.69 14.11
C SER A 179 17.82 24.99 13.81
N LEU A 180 16.86 24.98 14.75
CA LEU A 180 15.54 24.38 14.55
C LEU A 180 14.79 25.06 13.39
N LYS A 181 14.78 26.40 13.35
CA LYS A 181 14.13 27.16 12.27
C LYS A 181 14.75 26.87 10.90
N LEU A 182 16.08 26.89 10.79
CA LEU A 182 16.79 26.62 9.54
C LEU A 182 16.66 25.15 9.11
N SER A 183 16.64 24.22 10.06
CA SER A 183 16.40 22.80 9.78
C SER A 183 14.99 22.57 9.25
N GLY A 184 13.97 23.20 9.85
CA GLY A 184 12.59 23.15 9.36
C GLY A 184 12.47 23.69 7.93
N ALA A 185 12.99 24.90 7.68
CA ALA A 185 12.98 25.50 6.35
C ALA A 185 13.72 24.65 5.30
N TYR A 186 14.85 24.03 5.68
CA TYR A 186 15.57 23.12 4.78
C TYR A 186 14.74 21.87 4.46
N TYR A 187 14.09 21.26 5.47
CA TYR A 187 13.25 20.09 5.25
C TYR A 187 12.06 20.38 4.34
N GLU A 188 11.45 21.55 4.48
CA GLU A 188 10.38 22.01 3.57
C GLU A 188 10.86 22.11 2.12
N GLN A 189 12.02 22.73 1.88
CA GLN A 189 12.60 22.81 0.54
C GLN A 189 13.00 21.42 -0.02
N LEU A 190 13.48 20.52 0.84
CA LEU A 190 13.78 19.14 0.46
C LEU A 190 12.52 18.38 0.03
N GLN A 191 11.38 18.60 0.69
CA GLN A 191 10.10 18.02 0.27
C GLN A 191 9.65 18.58 -1.08
N ASN A 192 9.76 19.89 -1.31
CA ASN A 192 9.43 20.50 -2.59
C ASN A 192 10.32 19.97 -3.73
N PHE A 193 11.62 19.79 -3.47
CA PHE A 193 12.54 19.16 -4.42
C PHE A 193 12.15 17.71 -4.72
N ASN A 194 11.90 16.89 -3.70
CA ASN A 194 11.47 15.49 -3.87
C ASN A 194 10.15 15.40 -4.65
N HIS A 195 9.20 16.29 -4.38
CA HIS A 195 7.94 16.37 -5.11
C HIS A 195 8.17 16.71 -6.58
N ALA A 196 9.00 17.71 -6.89
CA ALA A 196 9.35 18.07 -8.27
C ALA A 196 10.05 16.92 -9.03
N ILE A 197 10.91 16.14 -8.37
CA ILE A 197 11.53 14.96 -8.96
C ILE A 197 10.49 13.86 -9.23
N ASN A 198 9.61 13.57 -8.26
CA ASN A 198 8.55 12.57 -8.44
C ASN A 198 7.59 12.96 -9.58
N GLU A 199 7.18 14.23 -9.66
CA GLU A 199 6.35 14.78 -10.73
C GLU A 199 7.02 14.60 -12.11
N ASN A 200 8.32 14.91 -12.21
CA ASN A 200 9.09 14.79 -13.45
C ASN A 200 9.27 13.31 -13.88
N VAL A 201 9.52 12.41 -12.94
CA VAL A 201 9.66 10.97 -13.22
C VAL A 201 8.32 10.37 -13.64
N ALA A 202 7.24 10.67 -12.92
CA ALA A 202 5.89 10.20 -13.27
C ALA A 202 5.44 10.78 -14.63
N GLY A 203 5.74 12.06 -14.88
CA GLY A 203 5.40 12.79 -16.09
C GLY A 203 6.40 12.66 -17.24
N TYR A 204 7.35 11.72 -17.21
CA TYR A 204 8.47 11.71 -18.18
C TYR A 204 7.98 11.66 -19.64
N LYS A 205 6.87 10.96 -19.92
CA LYS A 205 6.25 10.91 -21.25
C LYS A 205 5.73 12.29 -21.68
N VAL A 206 5.12 13.04 -20.76
CA VAL A 206 4.64 14.42 -21.00
C VAL A 206 5.82 15.34 -21.24
N VAL A 207 6.84 15.28 -20.38
CA VAL A 207 8.05 16.12 -20.50
C VAL A 207 8.75 15.88 -21.84
N ARG A 208 8.84 14.62 -22.30
CA ARG A 208 9.38 14.31 -23.62
C ARG A 208 8.45 14.70 -24.76
N GLY A 209 7.16 14.36 -24.65
CA GLY A 209 6.15 14.61 -25.68
C GLY A 209 5.95 16.09 -26.00
N PHE A 210 6.03 16.95 -24.98
CA PHE A 210 5.89 18.40 -25.13
C PHE A 210 7.24 19.15 -25.12
N ASN A 211 8.39 18.45 -25.18
CA ASN A 211 9.73 19.01 -25.17
C ASN A 211 10.01 20.01 -24.01
N LEU A 212 9.47 19.74 -22.81
CA LEU A 212 9.54 20.62 -21.64
C LEU A 212 10.86 20.51 -20.83
N ARG A 213 11.91 19.91 -21.41
CA ARG A 213 13.14 19.55 -20.69
C ARG A 213 13.81 20.76 -20.02
N LEU A 214 13.93 21.88 -20.73
CA LEU A 214 14.58 23.09 -20.21
C LEU A 214 13.75 23.73 -19.09
N ALA A 215 12.43 23.84 -19.26
CA ALA A 215 11.54 24.38 -18.24
C ALA A 215 11.58 23.55 -16.94
N MET A 216 11.62 22.21 -17.06
CA MET A 216 11.77 21.34 -15.89
C MET A 216 13.14 21.46 -15.24
N GLN A 217 14.20 21.63 -16.02
CA GLN A 217 15.54 21.90 -15.50
C GLN A 217 15.59 23.22 -14.72
N GLU A 218 15.03 24.30 -15.26
CA GLU A 218 14.97 25.61 -14.60
C GLU A 218 14.18 25.55 -13.28
N LYS A 219 13.03 24.85 -13.26
CA LYS A 219 12.23 24.64 -12.04
C LYS A 219 13.04 23.92 -10.96
N VAL A 220 13.75 22.84 -11.33
CA VAL A 220 14.60 22.08 -10.39
C VAL A 220 15.81 22.89 -9.94
N GLU A 221 16.44 23.64 -10.85
CA GLU A 221 17.58 24.49 -10.53
C GLU A 221 17.19 25.59 -9.54
N ALA A 222 16.04 26.23 -9.70
CA ALA A 222 15.53 27.23 -8.76
C ALA A 222 15.34 26.63 -7.34
N ASN A 223 14.76 25.43 -7.25
CA ASN A 223 14.62 24.70 -5.99
C ASN A 223 15.99 24.40 -5.36
N LEU A 224 16.95 23.92 -6.16
CA LEU A 224 18.31 23.61 -5.68
C LEU A 224 19.06 24.86 -5.22
N ARG A 225 18.94 26.00 -5.91
CA ARG A 225 19.55 27.28 -5.51
C ARG A 225 18.99 27.78 -4.17
N SER A 226 17.67 27.70 -3.99
CA SER A 226 17.02 28.00 -2.71
C SER A 226 17.55 27.09 -1.60
N MET A 227 17.56 25.78 -1.86
CA MET A 227 18.02 24.76 -0.92
C MET A 227 19.50 24.92 -0.56
N LEU A 228 20.35 25.32 -1.52
CA LEU A 228 21.76 25.63 -1.29
C LEU A 228 21.92 26.81 -0.32
N SER A 229 21.19 27.91 -0.54
CA SER A 229 21.30 29.11 0.29
C SER A 229 20.91 28.87 1.76
N ILE A 230 19.84 28.10 1.98
CA ILE A 230 19.38 27.71 3.32
C ILE A 230 20.32 26.64 3.89
N GLY A 231 20.75 25.69 3.06
CA GLY A 231 21.66 24.61 3.42
C GLY A 231 22.98 25.12 3.96
N VAL A 232 23.62 26.09 3.31
CA VAL A 232 24.87 26.70 3.80
C VAL A 232 24.66 27.34 5.18
N ARG A 233 23.58 28.12 5.35
CA ARG A 233 23.27 28.77 6.64
C ARG A 233 23.00 27.75 7.74
N ARG A 234 22.23 26.70 7.42
CA ARG A 234 21.95 25.59 8.34
C ARG A 234 23.23 24.89 8.74
N SER A 235 24.03 24.42 7.77
CA SER A 235 25.28 23.71 8.01
C SER A 235 26.27 24.55 8.81
N PHE A 236 26.33 25.87 8.58
CA PHE A 236 27.15 26.76 9.38
C PHE A 236 26.68 26.84 10.84
N VAL A 237 25.38 27.02 11.08
CA VAL A 237 24.83 27.06 12.45
C VAL A 237 25.01 25.70 13.16
N ASP A 238 24.73 24.59 12.48
CA ASP A 238 24.90 23.24 13.03
C ASP A 238 26.38 22.92 13.30
N SER A 239 27.30 23.39 12.45
CA SER A 239 28.75 23.27 12.73
C SER A 239 29.16 24.02 13.99
N ASN A 240 28.61 25.22 14.21
CA ASN A 240 28.89 26.02 15.40
C ASN A 240 28.26 25.44 16.68
N LEU A 241 27.15 24.70 16.56
CA LEU A 241 26.57 23.94 17.67
C LEU A 241 27.52 22.86 18.21
N ASN A 242 28.47 22.38 17.41
CA ASN A 242 29.51 21.44 17.86
C ASN A 242 30.80 22.17 18.28
N ARG A 243 31.21 23.22 17.56
CA ARG A 243 32.48 23.94 17.82
C ARG A 243 32.47 24.76 19.11
N LEU A 244 31.38 25.46 19.42
CA LEU A 244 31.32 26.32 20.61
C LEU A 244 31.34 25.53 21.93
N PRO A 245 30.62 24.40 22.07
CA PRO A 245 30.80 23.52 23.23
C PRO A 245 32.22 22.97 23.34
N LEU A 246 32.88 22.62 22.23
CA LEU A 246 34.27 22.18 22.24
C LEU A 246 35.21 23.26 22.81
N LEU A 247 35.05 24.52 22.40
CA LEU A 247 35.79 25.64 22.96
C LEU A 247 35.55 25.77 24.48
N ALA A 248 34.31 25.62 24.91
CA ALA A 248 33.95 25.69 26.32
C ALA A 248 34.50 24.50 27.14
N VAL A 249 34.56 23.29 26.58
CA VAL A 249 35.23 22.13 27.18
C VAL A 249 36.74 22.36 27.30
N SER A 250 37.38 22.92 26.27
CA SER A 250 38.81 23.25 26.30
C SER A 250 39.11 24.32 27.35
N ALA A 251 38.29 25.36 27.44
CA ALA A 251 38.41 26.40 28.46
C ALA A 251 38.22 25.82 29.87
N LEU A 252 37.21 24.98 30.07
CA LEU A 252 36.99 24.29 31.34
C LEU A 252 38.18 23.38 31.71
N SER A 253 38.71 22.64 30.74
CA SER A 253 39.89 21.79 30.94
C SER A 253 41.10 22.62 31.33
N ALA A 254 41.31 23.79 30.72
CA ALA A 254 42.37 24.72 31.09
C ALA A 254 42.18 25.31 32.50
N ILE A 255 40.94 25.61 32.91
CA ILE A 255 40.62 26.08 34.27
C ILE A 255 40.91 24.99 35.30
N VAL A 256 40.45 23.76 35.05
CA VAL A 256 40.70 22.60 35.92
C VAL A 256 42.20 22.30 36.00
N LEU A 257 42.91 22.36 34.87
CA LEU A 257 44.35 22.17 34.82
C LEU A 257 45.08 23.28 35.59
N GLY A 258 44.71 24.54 35.40
CA GLY A 258 45.33 25.69 36.07
C GLY A 258 45.12 25.69 37.58
N TYR A 259 43.87 25.49 38.02
CA TYR A 259 43.55 25.45 39.46
C TYR A 259 44.12 24.19 40.13
N GLY A 260 44.05 23.03 39.47
CA GLY A 260 44.66 21.81 39.99
C GLY A 260 46.19 21.85 40.03
N SER A 261 46.82 22.52 39.07
CA SER A 261 48.27 22.79 39.10
C SER A 261 48.63 23.73 40.26
N TYR A 262 47.81 24.75 40.52
CA TYR A 262 47.98 25.64 41.69
C TYR A 262 47.86 24.88 43.02
N LEU A 263 46.88 23.97 43.16
CA LEU A 263 46.75 23.13 44.34
C LEU A 263 47.94 22.18 44.52
N THR A 264 48.45 21.63 43.42
CA THR A 264 49.62 20.75 43.41
C THR A 264 50.90 21.52 43.78
N PHE A 265 51.06 22.74 43.27
CA PHE A 265 52.21 23.61 43.56
C PHE A 265 52.26 24.02 45.04
N ASN A 266 51.11 24.21 45.68
CA ASN A 266 51.03 24.52 47.11
C ASN A 266 50.99 23.26 48.00
N GLU A 267 51.35 22.08 47.47
CA GLU A 267 51.39 20.80 48.20
C GLU A 267 50.05 20.34 48.82
N HIS A 268 48.93 20.91 48.38
CA HIS A 268 47.60 20.46 48.81
C HIS A 268 47.18 19.16 48.12
N LEU A 269 47.82 18.82 46.99
CA LEU A 269 47.50 17.67 46.16
C LEU A 269 48.78 17.09 45.53
N THR A 270 48.93 15.77 45.51
CA THR A 270 50.09 15.09 44.90
C THR A 270 49.98 15.06 43.37
N ILE A 271 51.11 15.06 42.65
CA ILE A 271 51.13 14.98 41.17
C ILE A 271 50.33 13.77 40.64
N GLY A 272 50.46 12.59 41.27
CA GLY A 272 49.71 11.41 40.88
C GLY A 272 48.20 11.57 41.05
N THR A 273 47.76 12.04 42.22
CA THR A 273 46.34 12.36 42.48
C THR A 273 45.78 13.39 41.49
N PHE A 274 46.57 14.38 41.05
CA PHE A 274 46.12 15.40 40.08
C PHE A 274 45.85 14.77 38.71
N ILE A 275 46.78 13.95 38.24
CA ILE A 275 46.66 13.26 36.94
C ILE A 275 45.48 12.27 36.97
N ALA A 276 45.32 11.54 38.08
CA ALA A 276 44.16 10.67 38.28
C ALA A 276 42.84 11.46 38.26
N TYR A 277 42.77 12.58 38.97
CA TYR A 277 41.61 13.48 38.96
C TYR A 277 41.29 13.96 37.53
N ASN A 278 42.30 14.44 36.78
CA ASN A 278 42.10 14.94 35.43
C ASN A 278 41.63 13.83 34.47
N SER A 279 42.16 12.62 34.60
CA SER A 279 41.71 11.46 33.82
C SER A 279 40.24 11.13 34.11
N ILE A 280 39.85 11.09 35.39
CA ILE A 280 38.45 10.84 35.80
C ILE A 280 37.52 11.94 35.31
N PHE A 281 37.95 13.21 35.41
CA PHE A 281 37.20 14.37 34.92
C PHE A 281 36.88 14.23 33.42
N ILE A 282 37.86 13.84 32.60
CA ILE A 282 37.67 13.58 31.18
C ILE A 282 36.68 12.43 30.95
N THR A 283 36.82 11.30 31.68
CA THR A 283 35.92 10.14 31.58
C THR A 283 34.46 10.50 31.93
N VAL A 284 34.24 11.30 32.98
CA VAL A 284 32.91 11.78 33.36
C VAL A 284 32.35 12.70 32.27
N GLY A 285 33.16 13.61 31.72
CA GLY A 285 32.77 14.48 30.61
C GLY A 285 32.34 13.70 29.36
N GLN A 286 33.11 12.67 28.98
CA GLN A 286 32.78 11.76 27.89
C GLN A 286 31.48 10.99 28.15
N SER A 287 31.29 10.50 29.39
CA SER A 287 30.07 9.77 29.79
C SER A 287 28.83 10.66 29.70
N LEU A 288 28.94 11.92 30.14
CA LEU A 288 27.88 12.91 30.07
C LEU A 288 27.54 13.28 28.62
N PHE A 289 28.55 13.44 27.76
CA PHE A 289 28.36 13.62 26.33
C PHE A 289 27.66 12.41 25.70
N GLY A 290 28.08 11.20 26.06
CA GLY A 290 27.45 9.94 25.66
C GLY A 290 25.96 9.91 25.99
N LEU A 291 25.56 10.27 27.22
CA LEU A 291 24.13 10.35 27.60
C LEU A 291 23.36 11.35 26.73
N THR A 292 23.96 12.50 26.46
CA THR A 292 23.36 13.54 25.62
C THR A 292 23.16 13.05 24.19
N SER A 293 24.08 12.23 23.68
CA SER A 293 24.00 11.61 22.34
C SER A 293 22.89 10.56 22.19
N LEU A 294 22.36 10.02 23.30
CA LEU A 294 21.23 9.08 23.28
C LEU A 294 19.89 9.78 23.05
N LEU A 295 19.77 11.07 23.37
CA LEU A 295 18.51 11.81 23.30
C LEU A 295 17.85 11.79 21.91
N PRO A 296 18.57 12.05 20.79
CA PRO A 296 17.96 12.00 19.46
C PRO A 296 17.38 10.62 19.13
N SER A 297 18.07 9.54 19.49
CA SER A 297 17.62 8.16 19.28
C SER A 297 16.32 7.89 20.04
N ILE A 298 16.25 8.30 21.31
CA ILE A 298 15.04 8.18 22.14
C ILE A 298 13.87 8.97 21.54
N LEU A 299 14.11 10.22 21.13
CA LEU A 299 13.08 11.07 20.53
C LEU A 299 12.56 10.49 19.19
N ASN A 300 13.46 10.06 18.31
CA ASN A 300 13.10 9.44 17.03
C ASN A 300 12.33 8.12 17.21
N SER A 301 12.74 7.31 18.20
CA SER A 301 12.04 6.05 18.52
C SER A 301 10.62 6.30 19.04
N ARG A 302 10.37 7.40 19.75
CA ARG A 302 9.03 7.76 20.22
C ARG A 302 8.09 8.04 19.05
N THR A 303 8.54 8.83 18.09
CA THR A 303 7.76 9.12 16.87
C THR A 303 7.53 7.85 16.05
N SER A 304 8.58 7.03 15.88
CA SER A 304 8.52 5.75 15.17
C SER A 304 7.53 4.78 15.83
N PHE A 305 7.56 4.71 17.17
CA PHE A 305 6.65 3.89 17.95
C PHE A 305 5.20 4.36 17.82
N ASN A 306 4.93 5.66 17.90
CA ASN A 306 3.56 6.18 17.76
C ASN A 306 2.96 5.81 16.40
N ARG A 307 3.74 5.90 15.31
CA ARG A 307 3.28 5.53 13.97
C ARG A 307 3.08 4.02 13.82
N LEU A 308 3.96 3.21 14.39
CA LEU A 308 3.80 1.76 14.39
C LEU A 308 2.61 1.33 15.26
N GLN A 309 2.35 2.04 16.35
CA GLN A 309 1.21 1.81 17.21
C GLN A 309 -0.10 2.20 16.52
N GLU A 310 -0.14 3.30 15.76
CA GLU A 310 -1.31 3.65 14.93
C GLU A 310 -1.71 2.50 14.01
N VAL A 311 -0.73 1.80 13.42
CA VAL A 311 -0.98 0.59 12.62
C VAL A 311 -1.51 -0.54 13.49
N PHE A 312 -0.87 -0.85 14.62
CA PHE A 312 -1.28 -1.95 15.50
C PHE A 312 -2.62 -1.75 16.23
N ASP A 313 -3.03 -0.50 16.42
CA ASP A 313 -4.30 -0.14 17.04
C ASP A 313 -5.47 -0.28 16.04
N TRP A 314 -5.20 -0.44 14.74
CA TRP A 314 -6.21 -0.76 13.74
C TRP A 314 -6.70 -2.19 13.89
N LYS A 315 -7.97 -2.35 14.25
CA LYS A 315 -8.60 -3.66 14.40
C LYS A 315 -9.05 -4.18 13.02
N PRO A 316 -8.93 -5.49 12.75
CA PRO A 316 -9.54 -6.09 11.57
C PRO A 316 -11.04 -5.77 11.50
N ASP A 317 -11.52 -5.40 10.31
CA ASP A 317 -12.94 -5.11 10.09
C ASP A 317 -13.79 -6.39 10.16
N VAL A 318 -13.21 -7.53 9.80
CA VAL A 318 -13.83 -8.86 9.92
C VAL A 318 -13.22 -9.58 11.12
N ALA A 319 -14.07 -9.99 12.07
CA ALA A 319 -13.60 -10.71 13.24
C ALA A 319 -13.51 -12.22 12.94
N GLU A 320 -12.32 -12.81 13.07
CA GLU A 320 -12.10 -14.27 12.97
C GLU A 320 -12.51 -15.02 14.26
N GLY A 321 -13.56 -14.55 14.96
CA GLY A 321 -13.95 -15.04 16.29
C GLY A 321 -14.95 -16.20 16.30
N GLY A 322 -15.40 -16.67 15.13
CA GLY A 322 -16.34 -17.77 15.02
C GLY A 322 -15.75 -19.08 15.55
N THR A 323 -16.58 -19.89 16.21
CA THR A 323 -16.15 -21.16 16.84
C THR A 323 -16.78 -22.38 16.19
N LEU A 324 -17.76 -22.19 15.31
CA LEU A 324 -18.45 -23.29 14.64
C LEU A 324 -17.70 -23.69 13.37
N GLU A 325 -17.33 -24.96 13.28
CA GLU A 325 -16.88 -25.53 12.00
C GLU A 325 -18.04 -25.55 11.01
N LEU A 326 -17.88 -24.92 9.84
CA LEU A 326 -18.93 -24.90 8.82
C LEU A 326 -19.04 -26.29 8.18
N PRO A 327 -20.20 -26.97 8.27
CA PRO A 327 -20.40 -28.23 7.57
C PRO A 327 -20.33 -28.06 6.04
N PRO A 328 -20.14 -29.15 5.27
CA PRO A 328 -20.16 -29.08 3.82
C PRO A 328 -21.45 -28.41 3.30
N ILE A 329 -21.32 -27.30 2.58
CA ILE A 329 -22.43 -26.52 2.00
C ILE A 329 -23.16 -27.39 0.97
N ARG A 330 -24.48 -27.53 1.14
CA ARG A 330 -25.35 -28.43 0.35
C ARG A 330 -26.68 -27.83 -0.05
N ARG A 331 -27.19 -26.81 0.65
CA ARG A 331 -28.55 -26.28 0.42
C ARG A 331 -28.51 -24.95 -0.30
N ALA A 332 -28.08 -23.89 0.37
CA ALA A 332 -28.14 -22.53 -0.17
C ALA A 332 -27.26 -21.54 0.60
N LEU A 333 -26.90 -20.46 -0.08
CA LEU A 333 -26.43 -19.22 0.51
C LEU A 333 -27.62 -18.28 0.63
N GLU A 334 -27.81 -17.68 1.79
CA GLU A 334 -28.94 -16.80 2.09
C GLU A 334 -28.44 -15.44 2.58
N LEU A 335 -28.98 -14.36 2.02
CA LEU A 335 -28.89 -13.03 2.61
C LEU A 335 -30.25 -12.70 3.20
N ARG A 336 -30.28 -12.27 4.45
CA ARG A 336 -31.50 -11.89 5.18
C ARG A 336 -31.39 -10.44 5.64
N GLY A 337 -32.16 -9.56 4.99
CA GLY A 337 -32.21 -8.12 5.27
C GLY A 337 -30.84 -7.43 5.22
N VAL A 338 -29.95 -7.85 4.34
CA VAL A 338 -28.55 -7.41 4.36
C VAL A 338 -28.40 -5.97 3.88
N SER A 339 -27.83 -5.12 4.74
CA SER A 339 -27.53 -3.73 4.45
C SER A 339 -26.04 -3.46 4.64
N TYR A 340 -25.46 -2.59 3.81
CA TYR A 340 -24.04 -2.29 3.88
C TYR A 340 -23.73 -0.84 3.48
N GLU A 341 -22.80 -0.23 4.19
CA GLU A 341 -22.27 1.11 3.93
C GLU A 341 -20.73 1.15 4.03
N TYR A 342 -20.08 1.78 3.05
CA TYR A 342 -18.64 2.10 3.15
C TYR A 342 -18.41 3.32 4.05
N VAL A 343 -19.30 4.31 3.95
CA VAL A 343 -19.28 5.54 4.73
C VAL A 343 -20.57 5.60 5.56
N PRO A 344 -20.49 5.86 6.88
CA PRO A 344 -21.66 5.96 7.72
C PRO A 344 -22.73 6.89 7.13
N GLY A 345 -23.96 6.39 6.98
CA GLY A 345 -25.10 7.12 6.43
C GLY A 345 -25.27 7.00 4.91
N GLN A 346 -24.40 6.28 4.20
CA GLN A 346 -24.49 6.05 2.75
C GLN A 346 -24.60 4.55 2.44
N LEU A 347 -25.84 4.06 2.43
CA LEU A 347 -26.15 2.65 2.11
C LEU A 347 -25.90 2.35 0.63
N VAL A 348 -24.99 1.41 0.39
CA VAL A 348 -24.73 0.81 -0.93
C VAL A 348 -25.65 -0.38 -1.18
N LEU A 349 -25.92 -1.18 -0.14
CA LEU A 349 -26.89 -2.27 -0.17
C LEU A 349 -27.98 -1.99 0.86
N LYS A 350 -29.24 -2.23 0.48
CA LYS A 350 -30.43 -1.86 1.25
C LYS A 350 -31.33 -3.06 1.44
N GLY A 351 -31.23 -3.70 2.61
CA GLY A 351 -32.14 -4.79 3.01
C GLY A 351 -32.22 -5.93 1.98
N ILE A 352 -31.09 -6.42 1.48
CA ILE A 352 -31.05 -7.49 0.48
C ILE A 352 -31.54 -8.81 1.11
N ASP A 353 -32.64 -9.32 0.57
CA ASP A 353 -33.14 -10.67 0.80
C ASP A 353 -32.92 -11.52 -0.46
N LEU A 354 -32.09 -12.56 -0.34
CA LEU A 354 -31.69 -13.37 -1.50
C LEU A 354 -31.38 -14.81 -1.10
N VAL A 355 -31.75 -15.77 -1.94
CA VAL A 355 -31.42 -17.19 -1.78
C VAL A 355 -30.74 -17.72 -3.05
N ILE A 356 -29.49 -18.14 -2.91
CA ILE A 356 -28.67 -18.73 -3.97
C ILE A 356 -28.53 -20.24 -3.68
N PRO A 357 -29.02 -21.13 -4.56
CA PRO A 357 -28.88 -22.58 -4.35
C PRO A 357 -27.41 -23.00 -4.31
N ALA A 358 -27.08 -24.03 -3.52
CA ALA A 358 -25.72 -24.58 -3.41
C ALA A 358 -25.27 -25.44 -4.62
N SER A 359 -26.03 -25.41 -5.71
CA SER A 359 -25.76 -26.05 -6.99
C SER A 359 -26.37 -25.23 -8.12
N GLY A 360 -25.78 -25.31 -9.31
CA GLY A 360 -26.21 -24.53 -10.46
C GLY A 360 -25.44 -23.22 -10.61
N TYR A 361 -25.69 -22.55 -11.72
CA TYR A 361 -25.04 -21.32 -12.11
C TYR A 361 -25.95 -20.13 -11.82
N THR A 362 -25.55 -19.28 -10.90
CA THR A 362 -26.23 -18.02 -10.57
C THR A 362 -25.39 -16.83 -11.03
N CYS A 363 -26.00 -15.88 -11.73
CA CYS A 363 -25.33 -14.68 -12.21
C CYS A 363 -25.94 -13.41 -11.61
N ILE A 364 -25.10 -12.49 -11.16
CA ILE A 364 -25.47 -11.19 -10.60
C ILE A 364 -25.12 -10.11 -11.62
N VAL A 365 -26.13 -9.37 -12.08
CA VAL A 365 -26.02 -8.34 -13.12
C VAL A 365 -26.62 -7.02 -12.64
N GLY A 366 -26.31 -5.93 -13.33
CA GLY A 366 -26.77 -4.58 -12.96
C GLY A 366 -25.81 -3.50 -13.41
N ALA A 367 -26.26 -2.26 -13.43
CA ALA A 367 -25.45 -1.10 -13.83
C ALA A 367 -24.20 -0.92 -12.95
N SER A 368 -23.18 -0.23 -13.45
CA SER A 368 -22.04 0.18 -12.62
C SER A 368 -22.52 0.94 -11.38
N GLY A 369 -21.90 0.66 -10.22
CA GLY A 369 -22.32 1.24 -8.94
C GLY A 369 -23.59 0.66 -8.31
N SER A 370 -24.21 -0.39 -8.87
CA SER A 370 -25.41 -1.00 -8.29
C SER A 370 -25.19 -1.86 -7.04
N GLY A 371 -23.93 -2.06 -6.62
CA GLY A 371 -23.57 -2.84 -5.43
C GLY A 371 -23.16 -4.30 -5.69
N LYS A 372 -22.97 -4.73 -6.96
CA LYS A 372 -22.62 -6.13 -7.31
C LYS A 372 -21.34 -6.64 -6.64
N SER A 373 -20.24 -5.89 -6.77
CA SER A 373 -18.94 -6.26 -6.18
C SER A 373 -19.02 -6.26 -4.66
N THR A 374 -19.75 -5.31 -4.06
CA THR A 374 -20.01 -5.26 -2.62
C THR A 374 -20.79 -6.49 -2.15
N LEU A 375 -21.83 -6.90 -2.88
CA LEU A 375 -22.58 -8.13 -2.58
C LEU A 375 -21.67 -9.36 -2.63
N LEU A 376 -20.77 -9.43 -3.62
CA LEU A 376 -19.79 -10.51 -3.72
C LEU A 376 -18.80 -10.51 -2.56
N GLN A 377 -18.31 -9.34 -2.14
CA GLN A 377 -17.41 -9.18 -0.98
C GLN A 377 -18.06 -9.67 0.32
N LEU A 378 -19.36 -9.41 0.52
CA LEU A 378 -20.11 -9.91 1.68
C LEU A 378 -20.32 -11.42 1.63
N LEU A 379 -20.64 -11.98 0.45
CA LEU A 379 -20.75 -13.43 0.27
C LEU A 379 -19.42 -14.14 0.55
N LEU A 380 -18.30 -13.54 0.16
CA LEU A 380 -16.94 -14.03 0.43
C LEU A 380 -16.48 -13.79 1.89
N ARG A 381 -17.24 -13.05 2.70
CA ARG A 381 -16.86 -12.59 4.04
C ARG A 381 -15.52 -11.81 4.03
N PHE A 382 -15.31 -11.00 3.00
CA PHE A 382 -14.24 -9.99 2.97
C PHE A 382 -14.67 -8.70 3.68
N GLU A 383 -15.98 -8.47 3.75
CA GLU A 383 -16.62 -7.40 4.49
C GLU A 383 -17.74 -8.01 5.34
N GLU A 384 -18.12 -7.34 6.42
CA GLU A 384 -19.27 -7.71 7.24
C GLU A 384 -20.47 -6.78 6.96
N PRO A 385 -21.70 -7.31 6.96
CA PRO A 385 -22.88 -6.49 6.73
C PRO A 385 -23.11 -5.53 7.90
N SER A 386 -23.46 -4.27 7.60
CA SER A 386 -23.83 -3.25 8.59
C SER A 386 -25.16 -3.58 9.28
N GLY A 387 -26.02 -4.36 8.62
CA GLY A 387 -27.25 -4.91 9.18
C GLY A 387 -27.68 -6.18 8.44
N GLY A 388 -28.44 -7.05 9.11
CA GLY A 388 -28.86 -8.35 8.57
C GLY A 388 -27.84 -9.47 8.81
N ALA A 389 -27.92 -10.53 8.01
CA ALA A 389 -27.07 -11.71 8.12
C ALA A 389 -26.82 -12.37 6.74
N VAL A 390 -25.61 -12.90 6.57
CA VAL A 390 -25.24 -13.78 5.45
C VAL A 390 -25.10 -15.19 6.01
N LEU A 391 -25.85 -16.14 5.48
CA LEU A 391 -25.92 -17.50 5.98
C LEU A 391 -25.53 -18.51 4.91
N TYR A 392 -24.83 -19.56 5.32
CA TYR A 392 -24.57 -20.75 4.52
C TYR A 392 -25.29 -21.92 5.18
N ASP A 393 -26.25 -22.53 4.47
CA ASP A 393 -27.11 -23.60 4.98
C ASP A 393 -27.80 -23.28 6.32
N GLY A 394 -28.11 -21.99 6.54
CA GLY A 394 -28.76 -21.49 7.75
C GLY A 394 -27.81 -21.14 8.90
N VAL A 395 -26.49 -21.30 8.73
CA VAL A 395 -25.47 -20.86 9.70
C VAL A 395 -24.95 -19.49 9.28
N ASP A 396 -24.99 -18.51 10.19
CA ASP A 396 -24.41 -17.19 9.94
C ASP A 396 -22.90 -17.32 9.77
N VAL A 397 -22.35 -16.72 8.71
CA VAL A 397 -20.92 -16.79 8.43
C VAL A 397 -20.09 -16.25 9.59
N ARG A 398 -20.58 -15.28 10.36
CA ARG A 398 -19.86 -14.66 11.48
C ARG A 398 -19.55 -15.66 12.59
N ASP A 399 -20.41 -16.64 12.80
CA ASP A 399 -20.26 -17.65 13.84
C ASP A 399 -19.29 -18.78 13.45
N THR A 400 -18.87 -18.82 12.18
CA THR A 400 -18.02 -19.89 11.64
C THR A 400 -16.53 -19.61 11.76
N VAL A 401 -15.75 -20.68 11.97
CA VAL A 401 -14.29 -20.66 11.86
C VAL A 401 -13.92 -20.26 10.44
N TYR A 402 -13.14 -19.20 10.29
CA TYR A 402 -12.85 -18.56 9.00
C TYR A 402 -12.22 -19.53 7.98
N ASP A 403 -11.26 -20.35 8.42
CA ASP A 403 -10.62 -21.38 7.59
C ASP A 403 -11.59 -22.44 7.07
N SER A 404 -12.61 -22.80 7.85
CA SER A 404 -13.62 -23.79 7.46
C SER A 404 -14.53 -23.26 6.34
N LEU A 405 -14.86 -21.96 6.37
CA LEU A 405 -15.60 -21.28 5.32
C LEU A 405 -14.76 -21.18 4.05
N LEU A 406 -13.55 -20.62 4.15
CA LEU A 406 -12.64 -20.48 3.01
C LEU A 406 -12.24 -21.84 2.42
N GLY A 407 -12.17 -22.90 3.23
CA GLY A 407 -11.97 -24.28 2.80
C GLY A 407 -12.94 -24.73 1.70
N GLN A 408 -14.17 -24.23 1.74
CA GLN A 408 -15.25 -24.64 0.86
C GLN A 408 -15.49 -23.69 -0.32
N VAL A 409 -14.79 -22.55 -0.35
CA VAL A 409 -15.00 -21.51 -1.34
C VAL A 409 -13.79 -21.40 -2.25
N GLY A 410 -14.02 -21.17 -3.54
CA GLY A 410 -13.01 -20.78 -4.51
C GLY A 410 -13.43 -19.48 -5.15
N MET A 411 -12.46 -18.69 -5.60
CA MET A 411 -12.74 -17.36 -6.14
C MET A 411 -11.78 -16.97 -7.25
N VAL A 412 -12.30 -16.20 -8.20
CA VAL A 412 -11.53 -15.51 -9.24
C VAL A 412 -11.97 -14.06 -9.23
N LEU A 413 -11.05 -13.16 -8.88
CA LEU A 413 -11.30 -11.71 -8.87
C LEU A 413 -11.06 -11.10 -10.25
N GLN A 414 -11.62 -9.91 -10.47
CA GLN A 414 -11.42 -9.11 -11.68
C GLN A 414 -9.93 -8.91 -11.97
N ASP A 415 -9.16 -8.46 -10.97
CA ASP A 415 -7.71 -8.34 -11.06
C ASP A 415 -7.03 -9.62 -10.55
N SER A 416 -6.67 -10.49 -11.49
CA SER A 416 -5.99 -11.75 -11.19
C SER A 416 -4.50 -11.54 -10.90
N VAL A 417 -4.16 -11.42 -9.61
CA VAL A 417 -2.76 -11.29 -9.14
C VAL A 417 -2.10 -12.66 -9.05
N LEU A 418 -0.93 -12.79 -9.67
CA LEU A 418 -0.03 -13.92 -9.51
C LEU A 418 1.10 -13.58 -8.52
N PHE A 419 1.66 -14.59 -7.89
CA PHE A 419 2.77 -14.44 -6.96
C PHE A 419 4.08 -14.86 -7.62
N ASN A 420 5.19 -14.29 -7.12
CA ASN A 420 6.52 -14.70 -7.55
C ASN A 420 6.74 -16.19 -7.25
N GLY A 421 7.14 -16.95 -8.26
CA GLY A 421 7.24 -18.41 -8.21
C GLY A 421 7.03 -18.99 -9.61
N THR A 422 6.76 -20.29 -9.72
CA THR A 422 6.39 -20.90 -11.01
C THR A 422 4.88 -20.83 -11.28
N ILE A 423 4.45 -21.11 -12.51
CA ILE A 423 3.01 -21.31 -12.80
C ILE A 423 2.45 -22.46 -11.95
N ARG A 424 3.22 -23.55 -11.78
CA ARG A 424 2.88 -24.65 -10.88
C ARG A 424 2.60 -24.17 -9.47
N ASP A 425 3.49 -23.38 -8.88
CA ASP A 425 3.35 -22.86 -7.52
C ASP A 425 2.10 -22.01 -7.39
N ASN A 426 1.83 -21.16 -8.40
CA ASN A 426 0.65 -20.31 -8.44
C ASN A 426 -0.65 -21.11 -8.46
N ILE A 427 -0.73 -22.24 -9.19
CA ILE A 427 -1.91 -23.10 -9.17
C ILE A 427 -2.00 -23.84 -7.82
N ARG A 428 -0.88 -24.42 -7.36
CA ARG A 428 -0.79 -25.18 -6.10
C ARG A 428 -1.16 -24.35 -4.86
N MET A 429 -1.06 -23.02 -4.89
CA MET A 429 -1.57 -22.16 -3.81
C MET A 429 -3.05 -22.42 -3.46
N GLY A 430 -3.88 -22.87 -4.40
CA GLY A 430 -5.28 -23.21 -4.14
C GLY A 430 -5.45 -24.44 -3.25
N LYS A 431 -4.51 -25.39 -3.36
CA LYS A 431 -4.45 -26.66 -2.61
C LYS A 431 -2.97 -27.07 -2.45
N PRO A 432 -2.31 -26.73 -1.33
CA PRO A 432 -0.86 -26.92 -1.15
C PRO A 432 -0.37 -28.37 -1.33
N ASP A 433 -1.21 -29.35 -1.04
CA ASP A 433 -0.98 -30.78 -1.16
C ASP A 433 -1.41 -31.36 -2.52
N ALA A 434 -1.75 -30.52 -3.50
CA ALA A 434 -2.16 -30.97 -4.84
C ALA A 434 -1.02 -31.71 -5.58
N SER A 435 -1.35 -32.91 -6.05
CA SER A 435 -0.50 -33.68 -6.96
C SER A 435 -0.33 -32.97 -8.32
N GLU A 436 0.73 -33.28 -9.06
CA GLU A 436 0.94 -32.77 -10.44
C GLU A 436 -0.28 -33.03 -11.33
N ARG A 437 -0.87 -34.23 -11.22
CA ARG A 437 -2.07 -34.59 -11.97
C ARG A 437 -3.26 -33.68 -11.65
N GLU A 438 -3.47 -33.33 -10.38
CA GLU A 438 -4.55 -32.40 -10.01
C GLU A 438 -4.30 -30.98 -10.55
N ILE A 439 -3.05 -30.55 -10.62
CA ILE A 439 -2.66 -29.25 -11.19
C ILE A 439 -2.91 -29.25 -12.70
N GLU A 440 -2.55 -30.32 -13.41
CA GLU A 440 -2.81 -30.48 -14.83
C GLU A 440 -4.31 -30.53 -15.15
N GLU A 441 -5.09 -31.34 -14.41
CA GLU A 441 -6.55 -31.41 -14.54
C GLU A 441 -7.21 -30.03 -14.33
N ALA A 442 -6.76 -29.27 -13.33
CA ALA A 442 -7.27 -27.93 -13.07
C ALA A 442 -6.89 -26.93 -14.18
N ALA A 443 -5.68 -27.02 -14.72
CA ALA A 443 -5.22 -26.19 -15.84
C ALA A 443 -5.93 -26.52 -17.17
N GLN A 444 -6.25 -27.80 -17.39
CA GLN A 444 -7.06 -28.24 -18.54
C GLN A 444 -8.48 -27.70 -18.42
N ALA A 445 -9.11 -27.84 -17.24
CA ALA A 445 -10.43 -27.28 -16.99
C ALA A 445 -10.43 -25.75 -17.18
N ALA A 446 -9.40 -25.04 -16.71
CA ALA A 446 -9.29 -23.60 -16.94
C ALA A 446 -8.90 -23.21 -18.39
N GLY A 447 -8.70 -24.17 -19.29
CA GLY A 447 -8.34 -23.92 -20.69
C GLY A 447 -6.97 -23.27 -20.88
N ILE A 448 -6.02 -23.49 -19.97
CA ILE A 448 -4.67 -22.89 -20.00
C ILE A 448 -3.54 -23.91 -20.20
N HIS A 449 -3.82 -25.21 -20.04
CA HIS A 449 -2.83 -26.27 -20.18
C HIS A 449 -2.03 -26.19 -21.50
N ASP A 450 -2.71 -26.07 -22.64
CA ASP A 450 -2.04 -26.01 -23.94
C ASP A 450 -1.16 -24.78 -24.12
N ALA A 451 -1.53 -23.66 -23.49
CA ALA A 451 -0.71 -22.45 -23.50
C ALA A 451 0.53 -22.64 -22.61
N ILE A 452 0.37 -23.24 -21.43
CA ILE A 452 1.48 -23.55 -20.52
C ILE A 452 2.46 -24.51 -21.20
N ALA A 453 1.96 -25.57 -21.85
CA ALA A 453 2.78 -26.56 -22.56
C ALA A 453 3.63 -25.97 -23.69
N ARG A 454 3.28 -24.79 -24.22
CA ARG A 454 4.04 -24.07 -25.25
C ARG A 454 5.12 -23.15 -24.68
N PHE A 455 5.12 -22.87 -23.38
CA PHE A 455 6.20 -22.10 -22.76
C PHE A 455 7.46 -22.94 -22.66
N GLU A 456 8.64 -22.32 -22.83
CA GLU A 456 9.94 -23.02 -22.76
C GLU A 456 10.13 -23.78 -21.43
N GLY A 457 9.57 -23.28 -20.33
CA GLY A 457 9.60 -23.91 -19.02
C GLY A 457 8.35 -24.71 -18.66
N GLY A 458 7.33 -24.78 -19.53
CA GLY A 458 6.06 -25.41 -19.19
C GLY A 458 5.45 -24.86 -17.89
N TYR A 459 5.11 -25.76 -16.96
CA TYR A 459 4.62 -25.41 -15.63
C TYR A 459 5.69 -24.77 -14.72
N ASP A 460 6.98 -24.98 -15.02
CA ASP A 460 8.12 -24.39 -14.32
C ASP A 460 8.47 -22.97 -14.80
N THR A 461 7.72 -22.43 -15.75
CA THR A 461 7.88 -21.03 -16.17
C THR A 461 7.72 -20.10 -14.97
N VAL A 462 8.73 -19.26 -14.77
CA VAL A 462 8.81 -18.34 -13.64
C VAL A 462 7.93 -17.12 -13.91
N VAL A 463 7.13 -16.78 -12.90
CA VAL A 463 6.27 -15.60 -12.85
C VAL A 463 6.95 -14.55 -11.97
N HIS A 464 7.10 -13.34 -12.50
CA HIS A 464 7.64 -12.17 -11.81
C HIS A 464 6.63 -11.02 -11.82
N SER A 465 6.80 -10.05 -10.93
CA SER A 465 6.06 -8.77 -10.94
C SER A 465 4.55 -8.96 -11.13
N GLN A 466 3.93 -9.81 -10.32
CA GLN A 466 2.50 -10.11 -10.39
C GLN A 466 1.99 -10.73 -11.72
N GLY A 467 2.90 -11.19 -12.59
CA GLY A 467 2.57 -11.78 -13.88
C GLY A 467 2.52 -10.80 -15.04
N ASP A 468 3.27 -9.69 -14.96
CA ASP A 468 3.41 -8.69 -16.04
C ASP A 468 3.88 -9.30 -17.38
N SER A 469 4.62 -10.41 -17.35
CA SER A 469 5.10 -11.12 -18.54
C SER A 469 4.03 -11.96 -19.24
N LEU A 470 2.83 -12.10 -18.64
CA LEU A 470 1.71 -12.87 -19.17
C LEU A 470 0.62 -11.95 -19.70
N SER A 471 -0.17 -12.41 -20.67
CA SER A 471 -1.36 -11.68 -21.09
C SER A 471 -2.43 -11.67 -19.99
N GLY A 472 -3.33 -10.68 -20.01
CA GLY A 472 -4.43 -10.61 -19.04
C GLY A 472 -5.26 -11.89 -18.99
N GLY A 473 -5.62 -12.43 -20.16
CA GLY A 473 -6.35 -13.69 -20.26
C GLY A 473 -5.56 -14.93 -19.80
N GLN A 474 -4.23 -14.93 -19.87
CA GLN A 474 -3.41 -16.00 -19.28
C GLN A 474 -3.43 -15.92 -17.75
N ARG A 475 -3.23 -14.73 -17.17
CA ARG A 475 -3.31 -14.55 -15.71
C ARG A 475 -4.65 -14.98 -15.15
N GLN A 476 -5.73 -14.60 -15.82
CA GLN A 476 -7.10 -14.92 -15.42
C GLN A 476 -7.37 -16.43 -15.43
N ARG A 477 -6.94 -17.15 -16.47
CA ARG A 477 -7.07 -18.62 -16.51
C ARG A 477 -6.17 -19.33 -15.50
N ILE A 478 -4.98 -18.82 -15.20
CA ILE A 478 -4.15 -19.36 -14.10
C ILE A 478 -4.84 -19.16 -12.75
N ALA A 479 -5.47 -18.01 -12.51
CA ALA A 479 -6.27 -17.78 -11.30
C ALA A 479 -7.50 -18.71 -11.24
N LEU A 480 -8.16 -18.97 -12.37
CA LEU A 480 -9.23 -19.96 -12.44
C LEU A 480 -8.72 -21.38 -12.13
N ALA A 481 -7.58 -21.80 -12.68
CA ALA A 481 -6.97 -23.08 -12.34
C ALA A 481 -6.64 -23.18 -10.83
N ARG A 482 -6.11 -22.10 -10.23
CA ARG A 482 -5.88 -21.98 -8.78
C ARG A 482 -7.18 -22.15 -7.98
N ALA A 483 -8.30 -21.60 -8.45
CA ALA A 483 -9.59 -21.79 -7.79
C ALA A 483 -10.11 -23.23 -7.95
N LEU A 484 -9.95 -23.83 -9.13
CA LEU A 484 -10.50 -25.15 -9.46
C LEU A 484 -9.74 -26.30 -8.78
N VAL A 485 -8.42 -26.21 -8.61
CA VAL A 485 -7.61 -27.27 -7.97
C VAL A 485 -8.05 -27.54 -6.52
N ARG A 486 -8.60 -26.53 -5.85
CA ARG A 486 -9.17 -26.63 -4.50
C ARG A 486 -10.44 -27.48 -4.43
N LYS A 487 -11.13 -27.69 -5.57
CA LYS A 487 -12.44 -28.36 -5.66
C LYS A 487 -13.48 -27.75 -4.70
N PRO A 488 -13.72 -26.43 -4.75
CA PRO A 488 -14.62 -25.75 -3.82
C PRO A 488 -16.08 -26.21 -3.98
N ARG A 489 -16.90 -26.02 -2.94
CA ARG A 489 -18.37 -26.19 -2.97
C ARG A 489 -19.09 -24.99 -3.58
N VAL A 490 -18.50 -23.80 -3.46
CA VAL A 490 -19.00 -22.57 -4.08
C VAL A 490 -17.85 -21.89 -4.81
N LEU A 491 -18.03 -21.61 -6.09
CA LEU A 491 -17.08 -20.88 -6.92
C LEU A 491 -17.61 -19.47 -7.21
N PHE A 492 -16.92 -18.45 -6.72
CA PHE A 492 -17.21 -17.04 -7.00
C PHE A 492 -16.35 -16.51 -8.15
N LEU A 493 -16.97 -15.76 -9.06
CA LEU A 493 -16.31 -15.19 -10.23
C LEU A 493 -16.66 -13.71 -10.33
N ASP A 494 -15.66 -12.83 -10.40
CA ASP A 494 -15.84 -11.40 -10.65
C ASP A 494 -15.24 -11.04 -12.00
N GLU A 495 -16.10 -10.81 -13.00
CA GLU A 495 -15.72 -10.53 -14.39
C GLU A 495 -14.67 -11.51 -14.98
N ALA A 496 -14.73 -12.79 -14.58
CA ALA A 496 -13.70 -13.81 -14.85
C ALA A 496 -13.45 -14.14 -16.35
N THR A 497 -14.26 -13.62 -17.27
CA THR A 497 -14.15 -13.85 -18.72
C THR A 497 -13.90 -12.57 -19.54
N SER A 498 -13.79 -11.41 -18.88
CA SER A 498 -13.74 -10.11 -19.58
C SER A 498 -12.46 -9.91 -20.41
N ALA A 499 -11.33 -10.49 -20.00
CA ALA A 499 -10.04 -10.33 -20.69
C ALA A 499 -9.73 -11.46 -21.69
N LEU A 500 -10.70 -12.33 -22.00
CA LEU A 500 -10.52 -13.48 -22.88
C LEU A 500 -10.93 -13.18 -24.33
N ASP A 501 -10.21 -13.82 -25.27
CA ASP A 501 -10.62 -13.92 -26.66
C ASP A 501 -11.85 -14.83 -26.80
N PRO A 502 -12.67 -14.68 -27.86
CA PRO A 502 -13.95 -15.39 -27.99
C PRO A 502 -13.85 -16.92 -27.95
N GLU A 503 -12.79 -17.51 -28.51
CA GLU A 503 -12.61 -18.97 -28.54
C GLU A 503 -12.29 -19.51 -27.15
N THR A 504 -11.35 -18.87 -26.45
CA THR A 504 -11.03 -19.21 -25.06
C THR A 504 -12.21 -18.97 -24.13
N GLU A 505 -12.96 -17.88 -24.35
CA GLU A 505 -14.14 -17.52 -23.57
C GLU A 505 -15.22 -18.60 -23.63
N GLN A 506 -15.48 -19.18 -24.81
CA GLN A 506 -16.43 -20.29 -24.95
C GLN A 506 -15.99 -21.54 -24.19
N ALA A 507 -14.72 -21.95 -24.32
CA ALA A 507 -14.21 -23.14 -23.63
C ALA A 507 -14.27 -23.00 -22.09
N VAL A 508 -13.99 -21.79 -21.58
CA VAL A 508 -14.12 -21.49 -20.14
C VAL A 508 -15.59 -21.57 -19.72
N SER A 509 -16.52 -21.00 -20.50
CA SER A 509 -17.95 -21.08 -20.18
C SER A 509 -18.49 -22.51 -20.15
N GLU A 510 -18.09 -23.37 -21.10
CA GLU A 510 -18.45 -24.79 -21.10
C GLU A 510 -17.95 -25.49 -19.83
N THR A 511 -16.73 -25.16 -19.37
CA THR A 511 -16.20 -25.66 -18.12
C THR A 511 -17.03 -25.16 -16.93
N LEU A 512 -17.35 -23.87 -16.86
CA LEU A 512 -18.15 -23.31 -15.77
C LEU A 512 -19.54 -23.96 -15.68
N LEU A 513 -20.18 -24.21 -16.81
CA LEU A 513 -21.44 -24.95 -16.88
C LEU A 513 -21.30 -26.40 -16.39
N SER A 514 -20.21 -27.07 -16.76
CA SER A 514 -19.90 -28.42 -16.26
C SER A 514 -19.69 -28.43 -14.74
N VAL A 515 -18.92 -27.45 -14.23
CA VAL A 515 -18.69 -27.26 -12.80
C VAL A 515 -20.03 -27.04 -12.07
N ALA A 516 -20.88 -26.15 -12.57
CA ALA A 516 -22.18 -25.80 -12.01
C ALA A 516 -23.13 -27.00 -11.79
N ARG A 517 -22.97 -28.10 -12.53
CA ARG A 517 -23.78 -29.32 -12.35
C ARG A 517 -23.61 -29.98 -10.98
N SER A 518 -22.47 -29.75 -10.32
CA SER A 518 -22.08 -30.44 -9.08
C SER A 518 -21.95 -29.53 -7.87
N ARG A 519 -21.92 -28.21 -8.09
CA ARG A 519 -21.58 -27.20 -7.08
C ARG A 519 -22.14 -25.84 -7.48
N ALA A 520 -22.21 -24.90 -6.55
CA ALA A 520 -22.67 -23.54 -6.85
C ALA A 520 -21.58 -22.76 -7.59
N VAL A 521 -21.97 -22.10 -8.68
CA VAL A 521 -21.16 -21.08 -9.35
C VAL A 521 -21.90 -19.76 -9.25
N VAL A 522 -21.27 -18.75 -8.67
CA VAL A 522 -21.84 -17.40 -8.51
C VAL A 522 -20.94 -16.42 -9.25
N SER A 523 -21.46 -15.79 -10.31
CA SER A 523 -20.68 -14.88 -11.15
C SER A 523 -21.25 -13.47 -11.16
N VAL A 524 -20.39 -12.47 -11.03
CA VAL A 524 -20.69 -11.08 -11.33
C VAL A 524 -20.16 -10.78 -12.72
N THR A 525 -21.01 -10.29 -13.62
CA THR A 525 -20.58 -9.92 -14.98
C THR A 525 -21.37 -8.74 -15.52
N HIS A 526 -20.72 -7.93 -16.34
CA HIS A 526 -21.39 -6.98 -17.21
C HIS A 526 -21.79 -7.60 -18.56
N ARG A 527 -21.26 -8.78 -18.91
CA ARG A 527 -21.57 -9.47 -20.19
C ARG A 527 -22.83 -10.30 -20.07
N LEU A 528 -23.94 -9.78 -20.56
CA LEU A 528 -25.21 -10.45 -20.40
C LEU A 528 -25.31 -11.74 -21.20
N SER A 529 -24.55 -11.89 -22.28
CA SER A 529 -24.42 -13.16 -23.03
C SER A 529 -23.95 -14.31 -22.14
N HIS A 530 -23.08 -14.05 -21.15
CA HIS A 530 -22.70 -15.04 -20.14
C HIS A 530 -23.77 -15.22 -19.08
N ALA A 531 -24.39 -14.14 -18.64
CA ALA A 531 -25.48 -14.21 -17.68
C ALA A 531 -26.65 -15.04 -18.23
N ALA A 532 -26.91 -14.99 -19.54
CA ALA A 532 -27.94 -15.77 -20.21
C ALA A 532 -27.72 -17.29 -20.15
N LEU A 533 -26.48 -17.74 -19.96
CA LEU A 533 -26.15 -19.17 -19.78
C LEU A 533 -26.43 -19.67 -18.35
N SER A 534 -26.74 -18.77 -17.40
CA SER A 534 -26.95 -19.12 -16.00
C SER A 534 -28.36 -19.65 -15.75
N ASP A 535 -28.48 -20.58 -14.80
CA ASP A 535 -29.78 -21.13 -14.36
C ASP A 535 -30.64 -20.05 -13.69
N ARG A 536 -29.99 -19.06 -13.06
CA ARG A 536 -30.65 -17.95 -12.38
C ARG A 536 -29.85 -16.66 -12.51
N ILE A 537 -30.56 -15.60 -12.87
CA ILE A 537 -30.04 -14.24 -12.93
C ILE A 537 -30.65 -13.43 -11.77
N ILE A 538 -29.83 -12.61 -11.14
CA ILE A 538 -30.20 -11.65 -10.09
C ILE A 538 -29.82 -10.27 -10.60
N VAL A 539 -30.80 -9.38 -10.71
CA VAL A 539 -30.61 -8.02 -11.19
C VAL A 539 -30.56 -7.07 -10.00
N LEU A 540 -29.42 -6.43 -9.79
CA LEU A 540 -29.23 -5.37 -8.80
C LEU A 540 -29.41 -4.00 -9.44
N GLU A 541 -30.27 -3.19 -8.85
CA GLU A 541 -30.47 -1.78 -9.22
C GLU A 541 -30.50 -0.93 -7.95
N ARG A 542 -29.63 0.09 -7.88
CA ARG A 542 -29.56 1.07 -6.77
C ARG A 542 -29.46 0.46 -5.36
N GLY A 543 -28.77 -0.67 -5.24
CA GLY A 543 -28.52 -1.35 -3.96
C GLY A 543 -29.63 -2.30 -3.52
N GLU A 544 -30.58 -2.63 -4.40
CA GLU A 544 -31.72 -3.51 -4.12
C GLU A 544 -31.82 -4.60 -5.20
N VAL A 545 -32.42 -5.75 -4.86
CA VAL A 545 -32.73 -6.82 -5.83
C VAL A 545 -33.98 -6.40 -6.61
N ALA A 546 -33.81 -6.00 -7.86
CA ALA A 546 -34.89 -5.54 -8.71
C ALA A 546 -35.64 -6.70 -9.38
N GLU A 547 -34.91 -7.71 -9.87
CA GLU A 547 -35.50 -8.88 -10.54
C GLU A 547 -34.70 -10.15 -10.26
N THR A 548 -35.38 -11.30 -10.30
CA THR A 548 -34.72 -12.62 -10.31
C THR A 548 -35.50 -13.61 -11.17
N GLY A 549 -34.80 -14.47 -11.91
CA GLY A 549 -35.42 -15.46 -12.79
C GLY A 549 -34.43 -16.07 -13.77
N SER A 550 -34.91 -16.91 -14.69
CA SER A 550 -34.13 -17.34 -15.85
C SER A 550 -34.02 -16.23 -16.88
N HIS A 551 -33.10 -16.38 -17.84
CA HIS A 551 -32.96 -15.46 -18.96
C HIS A 551 -34.29 -15.19 -19.68
N GLU A 552 -35.01 -16.27 -20.04
CA GLU A 552 -36.26 -16.21 -20.80
C GLU A 552 -37.34 -15.47 -19.99
N SER A 553 -37.50 -15.85 -18.71
CA SER A 553 -38.52 -15.23 -17.86
C SER A 553 -38.26 -13.73 -17.63
N LEU A 554 -37.00 -13.30 -17.58
CA LEU A 554 -36.67 -11.89 -17.38
C LEU A 554 -36.82 -11.06 -18.66
N LEU A 555 -36.58 -11.65 -19.84
CA LEU A 555 -36.82 -10.96 -21.11
C LEU A 555 -38.31 -10.69 -21.36
N GLU A 556 -39.19 -11.56 -20.88
CA GLU A 556 -40.65 -11.35 -21.01
C GLU A 556 -41.15 -10.20 -20.14
N ARG A 557 -40.48 -9.90 -19.02
CA ARG A 557 -40.97 -8.97 -17.98
C ARG A 557 -40.81 -7.48 -18.30
N ASN A 558 -40.24 -7.11 -19.45
CA ASN A 558 -40.03 -5.70 -19.86
C ASN A 558 -39.33 -4.81 -18.79
N GLY A 559 -38.60 -5.41 -17.85
CA GLY A 559 -37.98 -4.70 -16.73
C GLY A 559 -36.50 -4.39 -16.92
N PRO A 560 -35.77 -4.08 -15.82
CA PRO A 560 -34.35 -3.74 -15.84
C PRO A 560 -33.47 -4.69 -16.63
N TYR A 561 -33.66 -6.02 -16.51
CA TYR A 561 -32.88 -7.00 -17.25
C TYR A 561 -33.01 -6.82 -18.77
N ARG A 562 -34.25 -6.75 -19.27
CA ARG A 562 -34.51 -6.60 -20.70
C ARG A 562 -33.89 -5.33 -21.25
N ARG A 563 -33.97 -4.22 -20.52
CA ARG A 563 -33.33 -2.95 -20.93
C ARG A 563 -31.82 -3.10 -21.08
N MET A 564 -31.16 -3.79 -20.16
CA MET A 564 -29.71 -4.05 -20.25
C MET A 564 -29.40 -5.03 -21.40
N TRP A 565 -30.20 -6.09 -21.57
CA TRP A 565 -30.03 -7.06 -22.65
C TRP A 565 -30.12 -6.41 -24.02
N ASP A 566 -31.18 -5.64 -24.22
CA ASP A 566 -31.43 -4.97 -25.48
C ASP A 566 -30.33 -3.96 -25.83
N LYS A 567 -29.62 -3.41 -24.82
CA LYS A 567 -28.42 -2.58 -25.03
C LYS A 567 -27.25 -3.34 -25.63
N GLN A 568 -26.98 -4.55 -25.15
CA GLN A 568 -25.78 -5.31 -25.55
C GLN A 568 -25.98 -6.20 -26.79
N GLN A 569 -27.22 -6.43 -27.22
CA GLN A 569 -27.51 -7.30 -28.37
C GLN A 569 -27.45 -6.59 -29.73
N GLY A 570 -27.30 -7.40 -30.79
CA GLY A 570 -27.34 -6.96 -32.19
C GLY A 570 -26.06 -6.32 -32.71
N PHE A 571 -24.91 -6.77 -32.17
CA PHE A 571 -23.58 -6.52 -32.71
C PHE A 571 -22.96 -7.84 -33.20
N ILE A 572 -22.55 -7.89 -34.46
CA ILE A 572 -21.90 -9.06 -35.08
C ILE A 572 -20.40 -8.77 -35.18
N PHE A 573 -19.57 -9.65 -34.59
CA PHE A 573 -18.12 -9.54 -34.68
C PHE A 573 -17.55 -10.54 -35.70
N SER A 574 -16.55 -10.12 -36.49
CA SER A 574 -15.83 -11.01 -37.41
C SER A 574 -14.96 -12.01 -36.63
N LYS A 575 -14.67 -13.18 -37.23
CA LYS A 575 -13.67 -14.12 -36.68
C LYS A 575 -12.36 -13.37 -36.39
N GLY A 576 -11.89 -13.41 -35.15
CA GLY A 576 -10.75 -12.62 -34.64
C GLY A 576 -11.11 -11.32 -33.90
N GLY A 577 -12.40 -11.00 -33.71
CA GLY A 577 -12.87 -9.86 -32.90
C GLY A 577 -12.60 -8.48 -33.49
N GLY A 578 -12.09 -8.43 -34.73
CA GLY A 578 -11.51 -7.23 -35.29
C GLY A 578 -12.49 -6.25 -35.96
N ASN A 579 -13.53 -6.74 -36.61
CA ASN A 579 -14.55 -5.90 -37.21
C ASN A 579 -15.89 -6.17 -36.52
N ALA A 580 -16.64 -5.10 -36.26
CA ALA A 580 -17.99 -5.18 -35.73
C ALA A 580 -18.99 -4.67 -36.77
N ARG A 581 -20.22 -5.16 -36.73
CA ARG A 581 -21.36 -4.63 -37.47
C ARG A 581 -22.55 -4.52 -36.54
N VAL A 582 -23.36 -3.49 -36.70
CA VAL A 582 -24.63 -3.34 -35.98
C VAL A 582 -25.77 -3.88 -36.82
N GLU A 583 -26.67 -4.67 -36.24
CA GLU A 583 -27.85 -5.16 -36.93
C GLU A 583 -28.94 -4.07 -37.04
N ALA A 584 -29.77 -4.15 -38.08
CA ALA A 584 -30.91 -3.26 -38.25
C ALA A 584 -31.89 -3.31 -37.06
N SER A 585 -32.06 -4.50 -36.47
CA SER A 585 -32.86 -4.75 -35.26
C SER A 585 -32.38 -3.95 -34.05
N ARG A 586 -31.06 -3.75 -33.91
CA ARG A 586 -30.43 -2.96 -32.85
C ARG A 586 -30.56 -1.47 -33.12
N LEU A 587 -30.33 -1.03 -34.36
CA LEU A 587 -30.55 0.37 -34.74
C LEU A 587 -31.99 0.80 -34.44
N ALA A 588 -32.99 -0.03 -34.77
CA ALA A 588 -34.40 0.25 -34.48
C ALA A 588 -34.69 0.58 -32.99
N ARG A 589 -33.84 0.10 -32.08
CA ARG A 589 -34.00 0.26 -30.62
C ARG A 589 -33.30 1.50 -30.09
N LEU A 590 -32.47 2.17 -30.89
CA LEU A 590 -31.92 3.47 -30.53
C LEU A 590 -33.03 4.53 -30.65
N PRO A 591 -33.19 5.43 -29.66
CA PRO A 591 -34.32 6.35 -29.59
C PRO A 591 -34.58 7.13 -30.89
N PHE A 592 -33.52 7.47 -31.62
CA PHE A 592 -33.60 8.30 -32.82
C PHE A 592 -33.65 7.55 -34.15
N PHE A 593 -33.44 6.24 -34.15
CA PHE A 593 -33.71 5.39 -35.33
C PHE A 593 -35.02 4.61 -35.17
N GLY A 594 -35.67 4.70 -34.01
CA GLY A 594 -36.97 4.11 -33.74
C GLY A 594 -38.04 4.63 -34.69
N GLY A 595 -38.82 3.72 -35.28
CA GLY A 595 -39.91 4.03 -36.21
C GLY A 595 -39.49 4.09 -37.69
N LEU A 596 -38.21 3.93 -38.02
CA LEU A 596 -37.78 3.82 -39.42
C LEU A 596 -38.14 2.45 -40.03
N PRO A 597 -38.45 2.38 -41.33
CA PRO A 597 -38.69 1.12 -42.01
C PRO A 597 -37.41 0.27 -42.02
N GLU A 598 -37.59 -1.05 -41.96
CA GLU A 598 -36.47 -2.00 -41.86
C GLU A 598 -35.46 -1.87 -43.01
N SER A 599 -35.92 -1.53 -44.22
CA SER A 599 -35.05 -1.27 -45.37
C SER A 599 -34.11 -0.08 -45.14
N ALA A 600 -34.58 0.98 -44.50
CA ALA A 600 -33.76 2.14 -44.13
C ALA A 600 -32.75 1.77 -43.04
N LEU A 601 -33.16 0.98 -42.05
CA LEU A 601 -32.28 0.54 -40.98
C LEU A 601 -31.15 -0.38 -41.48
N ARG A 602 -31.42 -1.23 -42.48
CA ARG A 602 -30.37 -2.03 -43.14
C ARG A 602 -29.40 -1.16 -43.94
N GLU A 603 -29.90 -0.13 -44.62
CA GLU A 603 -29.07 0.86 -45.32
C GLU A 603 -28.14 1.57 -44.32
N ILE A 604 -28.68 2.06 -43.21
CA ILE A 604 -27.93 2.75 -42.15
C ILE A 604 -26.90 1.83 -41.48
N SER A 605 -27.27 0.58 -41.20
CA SER A 605 -26.37 -0.45 -40.66
C SER A 605 -25.12 -0.63 -41.52
N GLY A 606 -25.26 -0.60 -42.85
CA GLY A 606 -24.16 -0.73 -43.79
C GLY A 606 -23.21 0.48 -43.85
N LEU A 607 -23.59 1.63 -43.28
CA LEU A 607 -22.78 2.84 -43.30
C LEU A 607 -21.77 2.92 -42.14
N PHE A 608 -21.96 2.14 -41.08
CA PHE A 608 -21.07 2.15 -39.93
C PHE A 608 -19.70 1.54 -40.25
N ALA A 609 -18.64 2.26 -39.90
CA ALA A 609 -17.27 1.75 -39.91
C ALA A 609 -16.88 1.23 -38.52
N THR A 610 -15.93 0.30 -38.44
CA THR A 610 -15.35 -0.13 -37.15
C THR A 610 -14.08 0.66 -36.87
N GLU A 611 -14.00 1.28 -35.70
CA GLU A 611 -12.79 1.90 -35.16
C GLU A 611 -12.41 1.22 -33.83
N ARG A 612 -11.11 1.11 -33.55
CA ARG A 612 -10.60 0.47 -32.34
C ARG A 612 -9.72 1.44 -31.59
N PHE A 613 -9.77 1.34 -30.27
CA PHE A 613 -8.96 2.14 -29.38
C PHE A 613 -8.34 1.26 -28.31
N GLU A 614 -7.08 1.52 -27.99
CA GLU A 614 -6.36 0.83 -26.91
C GLU A 614 -6.67 1.46 -25.55
N ALA A 615 -6.41 0.74 -24.46
CA ALA A 615 -6.61 1.27 -23.11
C ALA A 615 -5.78 2.54 -22.89
N GLY A 616 -6.43 3.61 -22.43
CA GLY A 616 -5.85 4.94 -22.21
C GLY A 616 -5.85 5.85 -23.43
N GLU A 617 -6.27 5.37 -24.61
CA GLU A 617 -6.36 6.17 -25.83
C GLU A 617 -7.56 7.14 -25.76
N ARG A 618 -7.35 8.38 -26.21
CA ARG A 618 -8.42 9.39 -26.28
C ARG A 618 -9.19 9.23 -27.57
N ILE A 619 -10.50 9.00 -27.45
CA ILE A 619 -11.43 8.86 -28.58
C ILE A 619 -11.84 10.24 -29.11
N MET A 620 -12.01 11.21 -28.21
CA MET A 620 -12.25 12.63 -28.57
C MET A 620 -11.88 13.55 -27.40
N GLU A 621 -11.62 14.82 -27.68
CA GLU A 621 -11.39 15.85 -26.67
C GLU A 621 -12.51 16.89 -26.63
N GLN A 622 -12.75 17.43 -25.44
CA GLN A 622 -13.66 18.56 -25.27
C GLN A 622 -13.13 19.76 -26.04
N GLY A 623 -13.97 20.36 -26.88
CA GLY A 623 -13.59 21.47 -27.76
C GLY A 623 -13.28 21.06 -29.21
N ASP A 624 -13.12 19.76 -29.50
CA ASP A 624 -12.95 19.28 -30.87
C ASP A 624 -14.20 19.53 -31.72
N GLU A 625 -14.05 19.59 -33.05
CA GLU A 625 -15.23 19.61 -33.93
C GLU A 625 -15.98 18.26 -33.90
N GLY A 626 -17.31 18.35 -33.95
CA GLY A 626 -18.21 17.21 -33.90
C GLY A 626 -18.42 16.50 -35.24
N ASP A 627 -17.48 15.68 -35.68
CA ASP A 627 -17.50 15.06 -37.02
C ASP A 627 -18.04 13.62 -37.10
N LYS A 628 -18.14 12.91 -35.97
CA LYS A 628 -18.51 11.48 -35.91
C LYS A 628 -19.46 11.14 -34.77
N PHE A 629 -20.33 10.17 -35.04
CA PHE A 629 -21.23 9.52 -34.09
C PHE A 629 -20.68 8.14 -33.79
N TYR A 630 -20.74 7.73 -32.52
CA TYR A 630 -20.15 6.49 -32.06
C TYR A 630 -21.19 5.64 -31.34
N ILE A 631 -21.17 4.34 -31.61
CA ILE A 631 -21.80 3.31 -30.78
C ILE A 631 -20.69 2.44 -30.22
N LEU A 632 -20.63 2.28 -28.91
CA LEU A 632 -19.66 1.40 -28.27
C LEU A 632 -20.13 -0.04 -28.45
N ALA A 633 -19.54 -0.78 -29.39
CA ALA A 633 -19.90 -2.17 -29.63
C ALA A 633 -19.29 -3.10 -28.57
N ARG A 634 -18.08 -2.77 -28.08
CA ARG A 634 -17.40 -3.50 -27.00
C ARG A 634 -16.42 -2.59 -26.27
N GLY A 635 -16.37 -2.64 -24.95
CA GLY A 635 -15.40 -1.94 -24.11
C GLY A 635 -16.04 -0.98 -23.09
N LYS A 636 -15.19 -0.22 -22.40
CA LYS A 636 -15.61 0.83 -21.46
C LYS A 636 -14.86 2.11 -21.76
N VAL A 637 -15.59 3.23 -21.76
CA VAL A 637 -15.00 4.56 -22.00
C VAL A 637 -15.40 5.51 -20.89
N GLU A 638 -14.47 6.33 -20.46
CA GLU A 638 -14.69 7.40 -19.49
C GLU A 638 -15.11 8.68 -20.21
N VAL A 639 -16.10 9.38 -19.66
CA VAL A 639 -16.54 10.70 -20.12
C VAL A 639 -16.12 11.72 -19.06
N ALA A 640 -15.26 12.65 -19.43
CA ALA A 640 -14.74 13.68 -18.55
C ALA A 640 -14.95 15.08 -19.11
N VAL A 641 -15.28 16.03 -18.24
CA VAL A 641 -15.48 17.44 -18.60
C VAL A 641 -14.49 18.29 -17.81
N ALA A 642 -13.71 19.08 -18.53
CA ALA A 642 -12.83 20.08 -17.96
C ALA A 642 -13.62 21.31 -17.52
N HIS A 643 -13.34 21.78 -16.30
CA HIS A 643 -13.93 23.01 -15.80
C HIS A 643 -13.34 24.23 -16.55
N PRO A 644 -14.16 25.18 -17.05
CA PRO A 644 -13.69 26.28 -17.90
C PRO A 644 -12.64 27.19 -17.25
N GLU A 645 -12.67 27.33 -15.93
CA GLU A 645 -11.80 28.26 -15.18
C GLU A 645 -10.56 27.61 -14.55
N THR A 646 -10.63 26.33 -14.18
CA THR A 646 -9.54 25.65 -13.45
C THR A 646 -8.77 24.65 -14.31
N GLY A 647 -9.30 24.25 -15.46
CA GLY A 647 -8.71 23.21 -16.33
C GLY A 647 -8.73 21.80 -15.71
N GLU A 648 -9.33 21.64 -14.52
CA GLU A 648 -9.41 20.36 -13.82
C GLU A 648 -10.50 19.50 -14.47
N SER A 649 -10.13 18.28 -14.88
CA SER A 649 -11.03 17.35 -15.55
C SER A 649 -11.79 16.52 -14.52
N LYS A 650 -13.12 16.56 -14.59
CA LYS A 650 -14.00 15.76 -13.73
C LYS A 650 -14.70 14.69 -14.56
N THR A 651 -14.57 13.44 -14.13
CA THR A 651 -15.33 12.32 -14.69
C THR A 651 -16.82 12.50 -14.39
N VAL A 652 -17.63 12.53 -15.44
CA VAL A 652 -19.08 12.75 -15.36
C VAL A 652 -19.87 11.47 -15.61
N ALA A 653 -19.33 10.54 -16.41
CA ALA A 653 -19.95 9.26 -16.68
C ALA A 653 -18.92 8.22 -17.15
N VAL A 654 -19.30 6.95 -17.09
CA VAL A 654 -18.61 5.85 -17.78
C VAL A 654 -19.64 5.20 -18.69
N LEU A 655 -19.32 5.06 -19.97
CA LEU A 655 -20.18 4.42 -20.97
C LEU A 655 -19.71 2.98 -21.19
N GLU A 656 -20.66 2.07 -21.38
CA GLU A 656 -20.43 0.63 -21.52
C GLU A 656 -21.02 0.09 -22.84
N ASP A 657 -20.85 -1.20 -23.09
CA ASP A 657 -21.35 -1.90 -24.28
C ASP A 657 -22.79 -1.50 -24.64
N GLY A 658 -22.97 -1.02 -25.86
CA GLY A 658 -24.23 -0.59 -26.43
C GLY A 658 -24.59 0.88 -26.21
N ASP A 659 -23.87 1.62 -25.38
CA ASP A 659 -24.05 3.06 -25.25
C ASP A 659 -23.53 3.80 -26.50
N HIS A 660 -23.99 5.02 -26.69
CA HIS A 660 -23.65 5.85 -27.85
C HIS A 660 -23.30 7.26 -27.42
N PHE A 661 -22.50 7.94 -28.24
CA PHE A 661 -22.05 9.29 -27.96
C PHE A 661 -21.68 10.05 -29.25
N GLY A 662 -21.57 11.36 -29.13
CA GLY A 662 -21.14 12.26 -30.20
C GLY A 662 -22.27 12.83 -31.06
N GLU A 663 -23.53 12.43 -30.82
CA GLU A 663 -24.70 12.86 -31.57
C GLU A 663 -25.00 14.36 -31.46
N ILE A 664 -24.66 14.98 -30.33
CA ILE A 664 -24.96 16.39 -30.04
C ILE A 664 -24.15 17.33 -30.93
N ALA A 665 -22.84 17.08 -30.97
CA ALA A 665 -21.88 17.90 -31.69
C ALA A 665 -22.14 17.83 -33.20
N LEU A 666 -22.46 16.62 -33.69
CA LEU A 666 -22.90 16.36 -35.06
C LEU A 666 -24.20 17.09 -35.43
N LEU A 667 -25.21 17.07 -34.56
CA LEU A 667 -26.53 17.65 -34.89
C LEU A 667 -26.53 19.18 -34.83
N ARG A 668 -25.84 19.78 -33.86
CA ARG A 668 -25.87 21.23 -33.63
C ARG A 668 -24.69 21.99 -34.23
N HIS A 669 -23.73 21.29 -34.86
CA HIS A 669 -22.46 21.88 -35.32
C HIS A 669 -21.77 22.69 -34.23
N VAL A 670 -21.70 22.11 -33.02
CA VAL A 670 -21.01 22.69 -31.86
C VAL A 670 -19.80 21.85 -31.50
N PRO A 671 -18.78 22.44 -30.84
CA PRO A 671 -17.65 21.68 -30.32
C PRO A 671 -18.09 20.57 -29.36
N ARG A 672 -17.31 19.48 -29.27
CA ARG A 672 -17.52 18.38 -28.33
C ARG A 672 -17.61 18.93 -26.90
N THR A 673 -18.63 18.51 -26.16
CA THR A 673 -18.90 19.03 -24.80
C THR A 673 -18.13 18.29 -23.72
N ALA A 674 -17.49 17.16 -24.04
CA ALA A 674 -16.74 16.33 -23.10
C ALA A 674 -15.60 15.60 -23.84
N SER A 675 -14.55 15.24 -23.11
CA SER A 675 -13.50 14.34 -23.56
C SER A 675 -13.91 12.89 -23.28
N ILE A 676 -13.57 11.98 -24.19
CA ILE A 676 -13.81 10.55 -24.01
C ILE A 676 -12.50 9.79 -24.16
N ALA A 677 -12.19 8.93 -23.18
CA ALA A 677 -11.01 8.08 -23.19
C ALA A 677 -11.37 6.61 -22.97
N ALA A 678 -10.70 5.70 -23.67
CA ALA A 678 -10.88 4.27 -23.48
C ALA A 678 -10.26 3.83 -22.14
N LEU A 679 -11.05 3.17 -21.28
CA LEU A 679 -10.54 2.58 -20.02
C LEU A 679 -9.97 1.17 -20.23
N ALA A 680 -10.42 0.49 -21.29
CA ALA A 680 -9.98 -0.82 -21.74
C ALA A 680 -9.99 -0.86 -23.27
N PRO A 681 -9.34 -1.84 -23.94
CA PRO A 681 -9.42 -1.96 -25.39
C PRO A 681 -10.88 -2.00 -25.84
N CYS A 682 -11.27 -1.08 -26.74
CA CYS A 682 -12.65 -0.91 -27.15
C CYS A 682 -12.83 -0.89 -28.66
N VAL A 683 -14.00 -1.37 -29.09
CA VAL A 683 -14.46 -1.42 -30.48
C VAL A 683 -15.67 -0.51 -30.60
N CYS A 684 -15.53 0.55 -31.38
CA CYS A 684 -16.59 1.51 -31.67
C CYS A 684 -17.09 1.32 -33.11
N LEU A 685 -18.39 1.46 -33.29
CA LEU A 685 -18.99 1.64 -34.61
C LEU A 685 -19.20 3.13 -34.85
N THR A 686 -18.58 3.64 -35.90
CA THR A 686 -18.58 5.07 -36.21
C THR A 686 -19.39 5.37 -37.46
N LEU A 687 -20.07 6.51 -37.43
CA LEU A 687 -20.80 7.06 -38.56
C LEU A 687 -20.33 8.50 -38.74
N SER A 688 -19.73 8.81 -39.89
CA SER A 688 -19.19 10.14 -40.16
C SER A 688 -20.29 11.16 -40.43
N GLY A 689 -20.01 12.44 -40.22
CA GLY A 689 -20.94 13.53 -40.52
C GLY A 689 -21.35 13.57 -41.99
N GLU A 690 -20.43 13.25 -42.89
CA GLU A 690 -20.71 13.13 -44.34
C GLU A 690 -21.76 12.06 -44.64
N GLN A 691 -21.81 10.98 -43.85
CA GLN A 691 -22.82 9.92 -43.97
C GLN A 691 -24.09 10.24 -43.15
N PHE A 692 -23.94 10.91 -42.01
CA PHE A 692 -25.03 11.19 -41.07
C PHE A 692 -25.95 12.34 -41.53
N HIS A 693 -25.39 13.44 -42.06
CA HIS A 693 -26.21 14.58 -42.50
C HIS A 693 -27.16 14.26 -43.67
N PRO A 694 -26.77 13.47 -44.69
CA PRO A 694 -27.71 12.98 -45.70
C PRO A 694 -28.85 12.15 -45.10
N LEU A 695 -28.59 11.34 -44.08
CA LEU A 695 -29.63 10.56 -43.39
C LEU A 695 -30.66 11.48 -42.72
N LEU A 696 -30.23 12.57 -42.08
CA LEU A 696 -31.14 13.54 -41.46
C LEU A 696 -32.03 14.25 -42.49
N ARG A 697 -31.54 14.49 -43.72
CA ARG A 697 -32.34 15.06 -44.81
C ARG A 697 -33.33 14.05 -45.37
N ARG A 698 -32.92 12.78 -45.48
CA ARG A 698 -33.73 11.70 -46.06
C ARG A 698 -34.79 11.17 -45.08
N TYR A 699 -34.50 11.21 -43.78
CA TYR A 699 -35.39 10.75 -42.70
C TYR A 699 -35.52 11.83 -41.61
N PRO A 700 -36.38 12.84 -41.81
CA PRO A 700 -36.54 13.95 -40.86
C PRO A 700 -36.91 13.53 -39.43
N ALA A 701 -37.61 12.40 -39.28
CA ALA A 701 -37.97 11.82 -37.99
C ALA A 701 -36.75 11.54 -37.07
N ILE A 702 -35.58 11.25 -37.64
CA ILE A 702 -34.34 11.04 -36.88
C ILE A 702 -33.93 12.34 -36.17
N ARG A 703 -34.03 13.48 -36.88
CA ARG A 703 -33.69 14.80 -36.35
C ARG A 703 -34.62 15.20 -35.22
N GLU A 704 -35.93 15.01 -35.41
CA GLU A 704 -36.94 15.33 -34.39
C GLU A 704 -36.73 14.52 -33.11
N SER A 705 -36.45 13.22 -33.22
CA SER A 705 -36.20 12.37 -32.06
C SER A 705 -34.87 12.70 -31.34
N LEU A 706 -33.82 13.06 -32.09
CA LEU A 706 -32.57 13.55 -31.51
C LEU A 706 -32.78 14.87 -30.74
N GLU A 707 -33.50 15.83 -31.34
CA GLU A 707 -33.79 17.12 -30.70
C GLU A 707 -34.64 16.96 -29.43
N ALA A 708 -35.62 16.05 -29.44
CA ALA A 708 -36.42 15.70 -28.27
C ALA A 708 -35.59 15.05 -27.16
N THR A 709 -34.74 14.07 -27.50
CA THR A 709 -33.84 13.39 -26.55
C THR A 709 -32.85 14.38 -25.93
N LEU A 710 -32.36 15.36 -26.71
CA LEU A 710 -31.47 16.42 -26.25
C LEU A 710 -32.14 17.37 -25.26
N GLN A 711 -33.38 17.79 -25.52
CA GLN A 711 -34.15 18.62 -24.59
C GLN A 711 -34.43 17.89 -23.27
N GLN A 712 -34.68 16.59 -23.32
CA GLN A 712 -34.88 15.76 -22.14
C GLN A 712 -33.59 15.58 -21.31
N ARG A 713 -32.42 15.41 -21.97
CA ARG A 713 -31.13 15.38 -21.27
C ARG A 713 -30.73 16.74 -20.69
N GLN A 714 -30.99 17.84 -21.40
CA GLN A 714 -30.72 19.20 -20.90
C GLN A 714 -31.59 19.59 -19.71
N SER A 715 -32.84 19.13 -19.66
CA SER A 715 -33.72 19.34 -18.50
C SER A 715 -33.30 18.51 -17.28
N MET A 716 -32.86 17.26 -17.47
CA MET A 716 -32.29 16.44 -16.38
C MET A 716 -30.93 16.97 -15.88
N SER A 717 -30.06 17.44 -16.77
CA SER A 717 -28.76 18.03 -16.39
C SER A 717 -28.91 19.35 -15.62
N ARG A 718 -29.98 20.12 -15.85
CA ARG A 718 -30.29 21.33 -15.07
C ARG A 718 -30.88 21.03 -13.69
N SER A 719 -31.49 19.86 -13.48
CA SER A 719 -32.01 19.43 -12.18
C SER A 719 -30.98 18.70 -11.31
N ALA A 720 -29.82 18.34 -11.87
CA ALA A 720 -28.71 17.67 -11.19
C ALA A 720 -27.50 18.59 -10.94
N ALA A 721 -27.61 19.88 -11.28
CA ALA A 721 -26.66 20.89 -10.84
C ALA A 721 -27.00 21.30 -9.38
N PRO A 722 -26.02 21.35 -8.47
CA PRO A 722 -26.25 21.81 -7.09
C PRO A 722 -26.71 23.28 -7.03
#